data_AF-A0AAD5SSF8-F1
#
_entry.id   AF-A0AAD5SSF8-F1
#
_cell.length_a   1.000
_cell.length_b   1.000
_cell.length_c   1.000
_cell.angle_alpha   90.00
_cell.angle_beta   90.00
_cell.angle_gamma   90.00
#
_symmetry.space_group_name_H-M   'P 1'
#
loop_
_entity.id
_entity.type
_entity.pdbx_description
1 polymer ?
#
loop_
_entity_poly.entity_id
_entity_poly.type
_entity_poly.pdbx_seq_one_letter_code
_entity_poly.pdbx_strand_id
1 'polypeptide(L)'
;MGSIWPHEHPKRTLFLVAMFLITSAKFSSVAEQYIFKSKSLEVFIDNLSNFLSPIPETEVLQIHENLVYQHASEMQFLSQWLHSHVSFNTMTSNRFADQQSEQKPPFCDSKARFLHGVASGDTLSDRVILWTKVTPPPQTRSFYVRYDISLSQIAIQKLEPGTPPSRIGPSIFSGAVLTGPEVDYIVKIELTGLSPKTEYFYQFSVASNLSDYRMAIRNPLITSPAGRTKTLPDASDDSISAIQFAVVSCSNWPRGFFTAYKSIAERQDVDFVLHLGDYIYEYRNGEYGDGSSIGRIPRPDRTLLTLEDYRERHAQYKEDRDLQALHRNKPWIVIWDDHEFVDDISGLNSNQNIHSNETLNRIPEAMRAYFEYLPIRVKKNFRVKHLPPPTLQKQNNSILLTHAYDPNTLEKDGMQLTAGIYRDFQFGTLLDLIMLDTRIIGRDLSDWANLKNESRSILGDDQEEWLIERLKASSVRGADWRIIGNQVVFAQIDYWGLMFNGDAWDGYPANRKRVLDAIEKNDLKDVIVLTGDVHAALTFDVPKSMETYDPKTGQGSLLVEFVTPAISSPSPLESIHIGFLNPLAEYFFPKIEPHLKFIDLSRRGYMLLKIGKERTVCEYYFLQNVRRRDSAVSIGAVVETERGSGRITRVQKY
;
A
#
# COMPACT_ATOMS: atom_id res chain seq x y z
N MET A 1 -33.06 -41.29 41.08
CA MET A 1 -32.32 -40.34 41.96
C MET A 1 -31.46 -39.45 41.07
N GLY A 2 -31.55 -38.13 41.24
CA GLY A 2 -30.46 -37.19 40.94
C GLY A 2 -30.30 -36.67 39.52
N SER A 3 -30.62 -35.38 39.37
CA SER A 3 -30.37 -34.43 38.27
C SER A 3 -28.89 -34.05 38.04
N ILE A 4 -28.56 -33.52 36.85
CA ILE A 4 -27.89 -32.20 36.55
C ILE A 4 -27.25 -32.21 35.12
N TRP A 5 -27.25 -31.02 34.51
CA TRP A 5 -26.92 -30.62 33.12
C TRP A 5 -25.42 -30.68 32.69
N PRO A 6 -25.08 -30.42 31.40
CA PRO A 6 -23.97 -31.04 30.68
C PRO A 6 -22.70 -30.18 30.49
N HIS A 7 -21.60 -30.85 30.15
CA HIS A 7 -20.40 -30.30 29.50
C HIS A 7 -19.81 -31.30 28.49
N GLU A 8 -19.12 -30.74 27.49
CA GLU A 8 -18.11 -31.33 26.58
C GLU A 8 -18.50 -31.74 25.14
N HIS A 9 -18.12 -30.85 24.21
CA HIS A 9 -17.54 -31.11 22.88
C HIS A 9 -16.45 -32.21 22.90
N PRO A 10 -16.06 -32.90 21.79
CA PRO A 10 -15.58 -32.21 20.56
C PRO A 10 -15.67 -32.97 19.19
N LYS A 11 -15.28 -32.24 18.12
CA LYS A 11 -14.85 -32.66 16.74
C LYS A 11 -15.97 -33.05 15.74
N ARG A 12 -16.28 -32.24 14.72
CA ARG A 12 -15.57 -32.01 13.43
C ARG A 12 -15.17 -33.31 12.71
N THR A 13 -15.93 -33.70 11.69
CA THR A 13 -15.51 -34.17 10.34
C THR A 13 -16.75 -34.64 9.57
N LEU A 14 -17.49 -33.75 8.88
CA LEU A 14 -18.37 -34.13 7.75
C LEU A 14 -18.97 -32.88 7.06
N PHE A 15 -18.17 -32.06 6.38
CA PHE A 15 -18.73 -31.06 5.45
C PHE A 15 -17.87 -30.78 4.20
N LEU A 16 -16.79 -31.53 4.00
CA LEU A 16 -15.89 -31.39 2.84
C LEU A 16 -16.01 -32.52 1.81
N VAL A 17 -17.02 -33.38 1.90
CA VAL A 17 -17.23 -34.47 0.92
C VAL A 17 -18.41 -34.20 -0.05
N ALA A 18 -19.24 -33.20 0.21
CA ALA A 18 -20.41 -32.92 -0.63
C ALA A 18 -20.15 -31.96 -1.81
N MET A 19 -18.96 -31.37 -1.92
CA MET A 19 -18.64 -30.36 -2.94
C MET A 19 -17.50 -30.76 -3.87
N PHE A 20 -17.21 -32.06 -4.00
CA PHE A 20 -16.18 -32.54 -4.94
C PHE A 20 -16.63 -33.67 -5.89
N LEU A 21 -17.93 -33.95 -6.00
CA LEU A 21 -18.43 -35.01 -6.89
C LEU A 21 -19.61 -34.58 -7.77
N ILE A 22 -19.46 -33.46 -8.48
CA ILE A 22 -20.16 -33.26 -9.75
C ILE A 22 -19.17 -32.68 -10.76
N THR A 23 -18.31 -33.54 -11.31
CA THR A 23 -17.90 -33.49 -12.72
C THR A 23 -17.15 -34.78 -13.09
N SER A 24 -17.64 -35.41 -14.16
CA SER A 24 -17.04 -36.50 -14.94
C SER A 24 -17.15 -37.96 -14.45
N ALA A 25 -17.81 -38.73 -15.33
CA ALA A 25 -17.57 -40.13 -15.68
C ALA A 25 -17.86 -41.25 -14.64
N LYS A 26 -18.98 -41.95 -14.82
CA LYS A 26 -19.00 -43.29 -15.43
C LYS A 26 -20.40 -43.91 -15.48
N PHE A 27 -20.68 -44.40 -16.68
CA PHE A 27 -21.51 -45.54 -17.07
C PHE A 27 -22.10 -46.46 -16.00
N SER A 28 -23.32 -46.90 -16.33
CA SER A 28 -24.00 -48.18 -16.02
C SER A 28 -24.35 -48.47 -14.57
N SER A 29 -25.63 -48.31 -14.23
CA SER A 29 -26.55 -49.44 -13.97
C SER A 29 -27.82 -48.95 -13.28
N VAL A 30 -28.91 -49.70 -13.50
CA VAL A 30 -30.21 -49.60 -12.83
C VAL A 30 -31.18 -48.55 -13.40
N ALA A 31 -31.57 -48.79 -14.65
CA ALA A 31 -32.91 -48.46 -15.13
C ALA A 31 -33.64 -49.79 -15.37
N GLU A 32 -34.31 -50.31 -14.35
CA GLU A 32 -35.42 -51.25 -14.54
C GLU A 32 -36.35 -51.14 -13.33
N GLN A 33 -37.66 -51.05 -13.61
CA GLN A 33 -38.78 -50.87 -12.70
C GLN A 33 -39.04 -49.42 -12.27
N TYR A 34 -39.90 -48.70 -13.01
CA TYR A 34 -41.33 -48.74 -12.75
C TYR A 34 -42.08 -47.99 -13.85
N ILE A 35 -43.01 -48.71 -14.47
CA ILE A 35 -43.98 -48.25 -15.45
C ILE A 35 -45.08 -47.48 -14.71
N PHE A 36 -45.46 -46.28 -15.18
CA PHE A 36 -46.88 -45.92 -15.26
C PHE A 36 -47.16 -45.05 -16.49
N LYS A 37 -48.14 -45.53 -17.26
CA LYS A 37 -48.72 -44.92 -18.46
C LYS A 37 -49.50 -43.65 -18.10
N SER A 38 -49.30 -42.57 -18.83
CA SER A 38 -50.43 -41.72 -19.27
C SER A 38 -50.09 -40.99 -20.58
N LYS A 39 -50.97 -41.18 -21.57
CA LYS A 39 -50.99 -40.45 -22.84
C LYS A 39 -51.54 -39.04 -22.58
N SER A 40 -50.68 -38.09 -22.21
CA SER A 40 -51.05 -36.66 -22.21
C SER A 40 -49.85 -35.71 -22.34
N LEU A 41 -48.71 -36.17 -22.86
CA LEU A 41 -47.48 -35.37 -22.93
C LEU A 41 -47.06 -34.93 -24.35
N GLU A 42 -47.77 -35.35 -25.40
CA GLU A 42 -47.39 -34.95 -26.78
C GLU A 42 -47.91 -33.56 -27.17
N VAL A 43 -48.90 -33.00 -26.49
CA VAL A 43 -49.41 -31.64 -26.80
C VAL A 43 -48.67 -30.54 -26.02
N PHE A 44 -47.88 -30.89 -25.01
CA PHE A 44 -47.12 -29.91 -24.21
C PHE A 44 -45.69 -29.68 -24.74
N ILE A 45 -45.14 -30.61 -25.53
CA ILE A 45 -43.76 -30.52 -26.01
C ILE A 45 -43.63 -29.64 -27.26
N ASP A 46 -44.65 -29.56 -28.12
CA ASP A 46 -44.59 -28.73 -29.33
C ASP A 46 -44.72 -27.22 -29.06
N ASN A 47 -45.21 -26.81 -27.88
CA ASN A 47 -45.25 -25.40 -27.48
C ASN A 47 -44.01 -24.95 -26.68
N LEU A 48 -43.13 -25.86 -26.27
CA LEU A 48 -41.89 -25.50 -25.57
C LEU A 48 -40.73 -25.15 -26.52
N SER A 49 -40.73 -25.73 -27.72
CA SER A 49 -39.68 -25.49 -28.73
C SER A 49 -39.71 -24.07 -29.31
N ASN A 50 -40.87 -23.40 -29.29
CA ASN A 50 -41.02 -22.00 -29.70
C ASN A 50 -40.74 -20.98 -28.57
N PHE A 51 -40.52 -21.43 -27.33
CA PHE A 51 -40.22 -20.56 -26.18
C PHE A 51 -38.74 -20.53 -25.80
N LEU A 52 -37.93 -21.40 -26.39
CA LEU A 52 -36.48 -21.45 -26.20
C LEU A 52 -35.80 -20.59 -27.26
N SER A 53 -35.88 -19.26 -27.08
CA SER A 53 -34.79 -18.40 -27.56
C SER A 53 -33.47 -18.92 -26.97
N PRO A 54 -32.33 -18.84 -27.67
CA PRO A 54 -31.07 -19.33 -27.13
C PRO A 54 -30.83 -18.64 -25.78
N ILE A 55 -30.78 -19.44 -24.72
CA ILE A 55 -30.34 -18.97 -23.40
C ILE A 55 -28.93 -18.43 -23.65
N PRO A 56 -28.65 -17.13 -23.39
CA PRO A 56 -27.30 -16.60 -23.51
C PRO A 56 -26.39 -17.51 -22.67
N GLU A 57 -25.24 -17.91 -23.22
CA GLU A 57 -24.23 -18.70 -22.51
C GLU A 57 -24.12 -18.18 -21.08
N THR A 58 -24.46 -19.03 -20.10
CA THR A 58 -24.33 -18.68 -18.68
C THR A 58 -22.87 -18.40 -18.40
N GLU A 59 -22.53 -17.13 -18.30
CA GLU A 59 -21.20 -16.68 -17.90
C GLU A 59 -20.93 -17.16 -16.46
N VAL A 60 -19.94 -18.03 -16.30
CA VAL A 60 -19.54 -18.54 -14.98
C VAL A 60 -18.48 -17.60 -14.40
N LEU A 61 -18.84 -16.86 -13.35
CA LEU A 61 -17.90 -16.01 -12.62
C LEU A 61 -17.13 -16.81 -11.56
N GLN A 62 -15.83 -16.58 -11.46
CA GLN A 62 -15.05 -17.07 -10.33
C GLN A 62 -15.31 -16.21 -9.09
N ILE A 63 -15.71 -16.83 -7.97
CA ILE A 63 -15.85 -16.13 -6.70
C ILE A 63 -14.49 -16.14 -5.99
N HIS A 64 -13.97 -14.96 -5.69
CA HIS A 64 -12.70 -14.77 -4.98
C HIS A 64 -12.91 -14.23 -3.57
N GLU A 65 -12.02 -14.60 -2.66
CA GLU A 65 -11.95 -14.00 -1.34
C GLU A 65 -11.41 -12.58 -1.43
N ASN A 66 -12.01 -11.66 -0.67
CA ASN A 66 -11.46 -10.33 -0.49
C ASN A 66 -10.31 -10.41 0.52
N LEU A 67 -9.11 -10.01 0.12
CA LEU A 67 -7.92 -10.08 0.98
C LEU A 67 -8.08 -9.25 2.25
N VAL A 68 -8.93 -8.22 2.25
CA VAL A 68 -9.19 -7.42 3.45
C VAL A 68 -9.90 -8.25 4.54
N TYR A 69 -10.79 -9.19 4.18
CA TYR A 69 -11.45 -10.04 5.18
C TYR A 69 -10.49 -10.98 5.89
N GLN A 70 -9.33 -11.30 5.31
CA GLN A 70 -8.31 -12.09 6.02
C GLN A 70 -7.69 -11.28 7.18
N HIS A 71 -7.84 -9.96 7.20
CA HIS A 71 -7.37 -9.06 8.27
C HIS A 71 -8.47 -8.59 9.22
N ALA A 72 -9.73 -8.57 8.80
CA ALA A 72 -10.85 -8.50 9.72
C ALA A 72 -10.90 -9.84 10.46
N SER A 73 -10.55 -9.89 11.76
CA SER A 73 -10.20 -11.16 12.42
C SER A 73 -11.23 -12.26 12.15
N GLU A 74 -10.78 -13.48 11.85
CA GLU A 74 -11.65 -14.66 11.68
C GLU A 74 -12.62 -14.82 12.87
N MET A 75 -12.24 -14.39 14.08
CA MET A 75 -13.09 -14.36 15.26
C MET A 75 -14.05 -13.17 15.30
N GLN A 76 -13.77 -12.01 14.71
CA GLN A 76 -14.80 -10.99 14.48
C GLN A 76 -15.80 -11.47 13.43
N PHE A 77 -15.35 -12.11 12.36
CA PHE A 77 -16.23 -12.76 11.39
C PHE A 77 -17.05 -13.90 12.03
N LEU A 78 -16.43 -14.83 12.77
CA LEU A 78 -17.12 -15.93 13.47
C LEU A 78 -17.97 -15.45 14.65
N SER A 79 -17.57 -14.41 15.39
CA SER A 79 -18.38 -13.82 16.45
C SER A 79 -19.57 -13.06 15.88
N GLN A 80 -19.38 -12.31 14.80
CA GLN A 80 -20.44 -11.69 14.00
C GLN A 80 -21.20 -12.70 13.13
N TRP A 81 -20.89 -13.99 13.17
CA TRP A 81 -21.63 -15.08 12.51
C TRP A 81 -22.34 -15.97 13.55
N LEU A 82 -21.71 -16.21 14.72
CA LEU A 82 -22.23 -17.02 15.83
C LEU A 82 -23.13 -16.23 16.78
N HIS A 83 -22.86 -14.94 17.01
CA HIS A 83 -23.63 -14.07 17.93
C HIS A 83 -24.57 -13.11 17.19
N SER A 84 -24.39 -12.94 15.88
CA SER A 84 -25.42 -12.32 15.06
C SER A 84 -26.57 -13.31 14.90
N HIS A 85 -27.68 -13.06 15.57
CA HIS A 85 -28.93 -13.32 14.91
C HIS A 85 -28.96 -12.35 13.73
N VAL A 86 -28.59 -12.81 12.53
CA VAL A 86 -28.94 -12.13 11.28
C VAL A 86 -30.46 -12.23 11.16
N SER A 87 -31.15 -11.44 11.95
CA SER A 87 -32.52 -11.04 11.70
C SER A 87 -32.43 -9.99 10.60
N PHE A 88 -33.11 -10.23 9.49
CA PHE A 88 -33.37 -9.18 8.51
C PHE A 88 -34.09 -8.05 9.26
N ASN A 89 -33.38 -6.98 9.61
CA ASN A 89 -33.96 -5.92 10.43
C ASN A 89 -35.06 -5.20 9.64
N THR A 90 -36.29 -5.64 9.84
CA THR A 90 -37.49 -4.82 9.77
C THR A 90 -37.63 -4.09 11.10
N MET A 91 -37.46 -2.77 11.06
CA MET A 91 -37.75 -1.78 12.12
C MET A 91 -36.84 -1.73 13.35
N THR A 92 -36.12 -0.60 13.45
CA THR A 92 -35.96 0.12 14.72
C THR A 92 -36.13 1.62 14.47
N SER A 93 -37.33 2.11 14.73
CA SER A 93 -37.63 3.52 14.94
C SER A 93 -37.25 3.94 16.36
N ASN A 94 -36.76 5.18 16.47
CA ASN A 94 -36.72 6.04 17.66
C ASN A 94 -35.77 5.66 18.81
N ARG A 95 -34.68 6.44 18.91
CA ARG A 95 -34.48 7.45 19.99
C ARG A 95 -33.16 8.18 19.76
N PHE A 96 -33.22 9.31 19.05
CA PHE A 96 -32.44 10.54 19.27
C PHE A 96 -33.09 11.63 18.38
N ALA A 97 -34.23 12.15 18.84
CA ALA A 97 -34.61 13.54 18.58
C ALA A 97 -34.17 14.28 19.88
N ASP A 98 -33.45 15.40 19.84
CA ASP A 98 -33.86 16.61 19.15
C ASP A 98 -32.67 17.59 18.99
N GLN A 99 -32.83 18.48 18.02
CA GLN A 99 -32.05 19.71 17.75
C GLN A 99 -30.67 19.58 17.09
N GLN A 100 -30.66 19.25 15.79
CA GLN A 100 -29.86 20.01 14.83
C GLN A 100 -30.69 20.23 13.55
N SER A 101 -30.71 21.47 13.09
CA SER A 101 -31.51 21.97 11.97
C SER A 101 -31.42 21.05 10.74
N GLU A 102 -32.59 20.69 10.21
CA GLU A 102 -32.75 20.03 8.92
C GLU A 102 -32.15 20.89 7.79
N GLN A 103 -30.87 20.66 7.49
CA GLN A 103 -30.37 20.79 6.13
C GLN A 103 -30.02 19.40 5.65
N LYS A 104 -30.97 18.76 4.96
CA LYS A 104 -30.69 17.57 4.16
C LYS A 104 -29.51 17.92 3.23
N PRO A 105 -28.40 17.16 3.23
CA PRO A 105 -27.32 17.41 2.28
C PRO A 105 -27.89 17.30 0.85
N PRO A 106 -27.49 18.19 -0.07
CA PRO A 106 -28.23 18.45 -1.31
C PRO A 106 -28.23 17.30 -2.35
N PHE A 107 -27.69 16.12 -2.06
CA PHE A 107 -27.69 14.98 -2.99
C PHE A 107 -27.81 13.65 -2.23
N CYS A 108 -29.03 13.12 -2.10
CA CYS A 108 -29.23 11.71 -1.78
C CYS A 108 -29.17 10.92 -3.10
N ASP A 109 -27.96 10.69 -3.60
CA ASP A 109 -27.73 9.85 -4.78
C ASP A 109 -27.96 8.38 -4.39
N SER A 110 -29.01 7.75 -4.91
CA SER A 110 -29.38 6.37 -4.57
C SER A 110 -28.53 5.32 -5.30
N LYS A 111 -27.42 5.73 -5.95
CA LYS A 111 -26.59 4.87 -6.81
C LYS A 111 -25.19 4.68 -6.25
N ALA A 112 -24.64 3.49 -6.46
CA ALA A 112 -23.24 3.19 -6.16
C ALA A 112 -22.29 3.93 -7.10
N ARG A 113 -21.10 4.30 -6.63
CA ARG A 113 -20.09 5.05 -7.42
C ARG A 113 -18.68 4.56 -7.12
N PHE A 114 -17.75 4.77 -8.05
CA PHE A 114 -16.31 4.52 -7.85
C PHE A 114 -15.57 5.86 -7.66
N LEU A 115 -15.80 6.54 -6.54
CA LEU A 115 -15.25 7.89 -6.31
C LEU A 115 -13.74 7.91 -6.08
N HIS A 116 -13.15 6.79 -5.68
CA HIS A 116 -11.74 6.68 -5.26
C HIS A 116 -10.85 6.00 -6.31
N GLY A 117 -11.39 5.82 -7.53
CA GLY A 117 -10.68 5.20 -8.64
C GLY A 117 -10.39 3.71 -8.44
N VAL A 118 -9.32 3.26 -9.10
CA VAL A 118 -8.82 1.89 -9.09
C VAL A 118 -7.31 1.92 -8.96
N ALA A 119 -6.72 0.87 -8.39
CA ALA A 119 -5.28 0.75 -8.25
C ALA A 119 -4.81 -0.68 -8.46
N SER A 120 -3.55 -0.83 -8.85
CA SER A 120 -2.87 -2.11 -8.87
C SER A 120 -1.50 -1.99 -8.21
N GLY A 121 -0.97 -3.09 -7.70
CA GLY A 121 0.29 -3.05 -6.98
C GLY A 121 0.78 -4.41 -6.55
N ASP A 122 1.94 -4.41 -5.89
CA ASP A 122 2.67 -5.61 -5.49
C ASP A 122 2.67 -6.65 -6.62
N THR A 123 3.12 -6.21 -7.80
CA THR A 123 3.15 -7.08 -8.98
C THR A 123 4.28 -8.10 -8.86
N LEU A 124 4.04 -9.33 -9.30
CA LEU A 124 5.03 -10.40 -9.48
C LEU A 124 4.90 -10.95 -10.90
N SER A 125 5.66 -11.98 -11.25
CA SER A 125 5.64 -12.49 -12.63
C SER A 125 4.32 -13.16 -13.03
N ASP A 126 3.65 -13.80 -12.07
CA ASP A 126 2.42 -14.56 -12.32
C ASP A 126 1.16 -13.94 -11.68
N ARG A 127 1.28 -12.77 -11.05
CA ARG A 127 0.19 -12.22 -10.23
C ARG A 127 0.30 -10.73 -9.93
N VAL A 128 -0.83 -10.14 -9.55
CA VAL A 128 -0.94 -8.72 -9.17
C VAL A 128 -2.05 -8.50 -8.15
N ILE A 129 -1.91 -7.48 -7.30
CA ILE A 129 -3.00 -6.99 -6.46
C ILE A 129 -3.84 -5.99 -7.25
N LEU A 130 -5.16 -6.20 -7.30
CA LEU A 130 -6.12 -5.23 -7.83
C LEU A 130 -6.97 -4.66 -6.69
N TRP A 131 -7.24 -3.36 -6.75
CA TRP A 131 -7.89 -2.62 -5.69
C TRP A 131 -8.92 -1.63 -6.23
N THR A 132 -10.05 -1.49 -5.54
CA THR A 132 -10.97 -0.35 -5.67
C THR A 132 -11.79 -0.14 -4.39
N LYS A 133 -12.46 1.00 -4.27
CA LYS A 133 -13.47 1.28 -3.25
C LYS A 133 -14.79 1.61 -3.92
N VAL A 134 -15.86 0.90 -3.56
CA VAL A 134 -17.22 1.27 -3.94
C VAL A 134 -17.75 2.27 -2.91
N THR A 135 -18.33 3.37 -3.36
CA THR A 135 -19.10 4.30 -2.53
C THR A 135 -20.59 4.00 -2.73
N PRO A 136 -21.21 3.19 -1.86
CA PRO A 136 -22.63 2.87 -1.99
C PRO A 136 -23.50 3.94 -1.32
N PRO A 137 -24.83 3.90 -1.55
CA PRO A 137 -25.77 4.67 -0.73
C PRO A 137 -25.65 4.34 0.76
N PRO A 138 -26.03 5.27 1.66
CA PRO A 138 -26.07 5.02 3.08
C PRO A 138 -26.85 3.74 3.46
N GLN A 139 -26.43 3.07 4.54
CA GLN A 139 -27.06 1.83 5.07
C GLN A 139 -27.13 0.65 4.08
N THR A 140 -26.24 0.61 3.10
CA THR A 140 -26.08 -0.54 2.21
C THR A 140 -25.51 -1.76 2.96
N ARG A 141 -25.93 -2.97 2.60
CA ARG A 141 -25.37 -4.22 3.14
C ARG A 141 -24.24 -4.72 2.24
N SER A 142 -23.60 -5.83 2.59
CA SER A 142 -22.58 -6.43 1.72
C SER A 142 -23.16 -6.85 0.36
N PHE A 143 -22.38 -6.70 -0.71
CA PHE A 143 -22.74 -7.04 -2.08
C PHE A 143 -21.51 -7.52 -2.87
N TYR A 144 -21.75 -8.21 -3.99
CA TYR A 144 -20.67 -8.62 -4.88
C TYR A 144 -20.30 -7.50 -5.86
N VAL A 145 -19.00 -7.33 -6.03
CA VAL A 145 -18.40 -6.50 -7.08
C VAL A 145 -17.81 -7.43 -8.12
N ARG A 146 -18.22 -7.27 -9.38
CA ARG A 146 -17.62 -7.97 -10.51
C ARG A 146 -16.33 -7.27 -10.90
N TYR A 147 -15.32 -8.03 -11.31
CA TYR A 147 -14.15 -7.51 -11.98
C TYR A 147 -13.92 -8.27 -13.28
N ASP A 148 -13.34 -7.57 -14.25
CA ASP A 148 -13.07 -8.06 -15.60
C ASP A 148 -11.64 -7.68 -15.99
N ILE A 149 -10.95 -8.60 -16.67
CA ILE A 149 -9.55 -8.47 -17.08
C ILE A 149 -9.45 -8.62 -18.60
N SER A 150 -8.67 -7.76 -19.25
CA SER A 150 -8.44 -7.79 -20.70
C SER A 150 -6.96 -7.58 -21.03
N LEU A 151 -6.56 -8.01 -22.23
CA LEU A 151 -5.27 -7.69 -22.83
C LEU A 151 -5.30 -6.38 -23.64
N SER A 152 -6.45 -5.69 -23.69
CA SER A 152 -6.61 -4.47 -24.46
C SER A 152 -7.49 -3.44 -23.76
N GLN A 153 -7.31 -2.18 -24.13
CA GLN A 153 -8.12 -1.05 -23.68
C GLN A 153 -8.75 -0.36 -24.89
N ILE A 154 -9.97 0.12 -24.72
CA ILE A 154 -10.73 0.89 -25.70
C ILE A 154 -10.86 2.31 -25.18
N ALA A 155 -10.28 3.27 -25.90
CA ALA A 155 -10.47 4.68 -25.63
C ALA A 155 -11.89 5.11 -26.02
N ILE A 156 -12.60 5.81 -25.12
CA ILE A 156 -13.94 6.30 -25.40
C ILE A 156 -13.83 7.73 -25.96
N GLN A 157 -14.12 7.90 -27.25
CA GLN A 157 -13.98 9.18 -27.96
C GLN A 157 -15.04 10.24 -27.59
N LYS A 158 -16.16 9.85 -26.94
CA LYS A 158 -17.22 10.75 -26.46
C LYS A 158 -17.50 10.52 -24.98
N LEU A 159 -17.13 11.48 -24.15
CA LEU A 159 -17.38 11.47 -22.71
C LEU A 159 -18.76 12.11 -22.44
N GLU A 160 -19.80 11.30 -22.27
CA GLU A 160 -20.98 11.78 -21.51
C GLU A 160 -20.52 12.06 -20.06
N PRO A 161 -21.03 13.12 -19.39
CA PRO A 161 -20.69 13.41 -18.01
C PRO A 161 -20.87 12.19 -17.09
N GLY A 162 -19.80 11.78 -16.41
CA GLY A 162 -19.80 10.61 -15.53
C GLY A 162 -19.44 9.27 -16.22
N THR A 163 -19.14 9.26 -17.52
CA THR A 163 -18.57 8.08 -18.18
C THR A 163 -17.08 7.94 -17.85
N PRO A 164 -16.60 6.74 -17.47
CA PRO A 164 -15.18 6.56 -17.27
C PRO A 164 -14.40 6.83 -18.57
N PRO A 165 -13.17 7.36 -18.50
CA PRO A 165 -12.44 7.83 -19.68
C PRO A 165 -12.02 6.72 -20.66
N SER A 166 -12.11 5.47 -20.23
CA SER A 166 -11.78 4.29 -21.02
C SER A 166 -12.57 3.07 -20.53
N ARG A 167 -12.74 2.09 -21.42
CA ARG A 167 -13.22 0.73 -21.11
C ARG A 167 -12.15 -0.27 -21.44
N ILE A 168 -12.24 -1.44 -20.84
CA ILE A 168 -11.42 -2.58 -21.29
C ILE A 168 -12.01 -3.16 -22.58
N GLY A 169 -11.17 -3.86 -23.34
CA GLY A 169 -11.62 -4.69 -24.46
C GLY A 169 -12.32 -5.97 -23.99
N PRO A 170 -12.46 -6.98 -24.87
CA PRO A 170 -13.06 -8.26 -24.50
C PRO A 170 -12.38 -8.86 -23.26
N SER A 171 -13.20 -9.30 -22.29
CA SER A 171 -12.69 -9.92 -21.07
C SER A 171 -12.08 -11.28 -21.41
N ILE A 172 -10.87 -11.53 -20.92
CA ILE A 172 -10.22 -12.84 -20.93
C ILE A 172 -10.46 -13.59 -19.61
N PHE A 173 -10.86 -12.87 -18.57
CA PHE A 173 -11.08 -13.41 -17.24
C PHE A 173 -12.00 -12.49 -16.43
N SER A 174 -12.99 -13.07 -15.76
CA SER A 174 -13.95 -12.33 -14.95
C SER A 174 -14.24 -13.08 -13.65
N GLY A 175 -14.47 -12.32 -12.59
CA GLY A 175 -14.86 -12.87 -11.31
C GLY A 175 -15.64 -11.88 -10.46
N ALA A 176 -15.96 -12.29 -9.24
CA ALA A 176 -16.69 -11.48 -8.30
C ALA A 176 -16.14 -11.61 -6.88
N VAL A 177 -16.24 -10.52 -6.12
CA VAL A 177 -15.68 -10.38 -4.77
C VAL A 177 -16.74 -9.78 -3.88
N LEU A 178 -16.96 -10.37 -2.70
CA LEU A 178 -17.83 -9.79 -1.70
C LEU A 178 -17.16 -8.58 -1.04
N THR A 179 -17.91 -7.51 -0.83
CA THR A 179 -17.48 -6.36 -0.02
C THR A 179 -18.64 -5.80 0.79
N GLY A 180 -18.36 -5.01 1.83
CA GLY A 180 -19.36 -4.49 2.76
C GLY A 180 -18.82 -3.45 3.73
N PRO A 181 -19.67 -2.91 4.62
CA PRO A 181 -19.33 -1.82 5.54
C PRO A 181 -18.17 -2.15 6.49
N GLU A 182 -17.99 -3.41 6.86
CA GLU A 182 -16.91 -3.89 7.74
C GLU A 182 -15.50 -3.67 7.19
N VAL A 183 -15.36 -3.59 5.87
CA VAL A 183 -14.11 -3.30 5.14
C VAL A 183 -14.22 -2.01 4.34
N ASP A 184 -15.16 -1.12 4.72
CA ASP A 184 -15.42 0.15 4.03
C ASP A 184 -15.63 -0.03 2.51
N TYR A 185 -16.31 -1.10 2.13
CA TYR A 185 -16.62 -1.44 0.74
C TYR A 185 -15.39 -1.50 -0.20
N ILE A 186 -14.22 -1.79 0.38
CA ILE A 186 -12.98 -2.04 -0.35
C ILE A 186 -13.08 -3.40 -1.05
N VAL A 187 -12.60 -3.46 -2.28
CA VAL A 187 -12.31 -4.70 -2.99
C VAL A 187 -10.80 -4.78 -3.15
N LYS A 188 -10.17 -5.81 -2.58
CA LYS A 188 -8.75 -6.11 -2.80
C LYS A 188 -8.56 -7.59 -3.11
N ILE A 189 -8.02 -7.89 -4.29
CA ILE A 189 -7.80 -9.27 -4.75
C ILE A 189 -6.36 -9.50 -5.19
N GLU A 190 -5.88 -10.71 -4.99
CA GLU A 190 -4.69 -11.23 -5.64
C GLU A 190 -5.12 -12.01 -6.88
N LEU A 191 -4.90 -11.42 -8.04
CA LEU A 191 -5.13 -12.09 -9.31
C LEU A 191 -3.88 -12.90 -9.66
N THR A 192 -4.02 -14.22 -9.80
CA THR A 192 -2.92 -15.17 -10.09
C THR A 192 -3.07 -15.82 -11.46
N GLY A 193 -2.05 -16.57 -11.89
CA GLY A 193 -2.06 -17.29 -13.17
C GLY A 193 -1.84 -16.38 -14.38
N LEU A 194 -1.26 -15.20 -14.17
CA LEU A 194 -0.93 -14.26 -15.22
C LEU A 194 0.37 -14.64 -15.93
N SER A 195 0.53 -14.17 -17.15
CA SER A 195 1.78 -14.32 -17.89
C SER A 195 2.79 -13.27 -17.43
N PRO A 196 4.08 -13.62 -17.28
CA PRO A 196 5.16 -12.67 -17.00
C PRO A 196 5.27 -11.56 -18.04
N LYS A 197 5.82 -10.41 -17.64
CA LYS A 197 6.12 -9.26 -18.52
C LYS A 197 4.93 -8.81 -19.39
N THR A 198 3.71 -9.03 -18.92
CA THR A 198 2.50 -8.85 -19.70
C THR A 198 1.67 -7.71 -19.15
N GLU A 199 1.21 -6.86 -20.05
CA GLU A 199 0.29 -5.77 -19.73
C GLU A 199 -1.15 -6.30 -19.68
N TYR A 200 -1.86 -5.90 -18.63
CA TYR A 200 -3.26 -6.21 -18.43
C TYR A 200 -4.05 -4.94 -18.13
N PHE A 201 -5.30 -4.93 -18.55
CA PHE A 201 -6.27 -3.92 -18.20
C PHE A 201 -7.37 -4.54 -17.36
N TYR A 202 -7.88 -3.80 -16.38
CA TYR A 202 -8.89 -4.30 -15.45
C TYR A 202 -9.98 -3.27 -15.19
N GLN A 203 -11.20 -3.72 -14.92
CA GLN A 203 -12.32 -2.85 -14.61
C GLN A 203 -13.27 -3.54 -13.62
N PHE A 204 -13.82 -2.76 -12.70
CA PHE A 204 -14.81 -3.24 -11.73
C PHE A 204 -16.21 -2.79 -12.12
N SER A 205 -17.22 -3.57 -11.76
CA SER A 205 -18.61 -3.23 -11.99
C SER A 205 -19.54 -3.71 -10.87
N VAL A 206 -20.59 -2.93 -10.64
CA VAL A 206 -21.66 -3.22 -9.68
C VAL A 206 -23.02 -2.92 -10.30
N ALA A 207 -24.07 -3.58 -9.82
CA ALA A 207 -25.43 -3.25 -10.22
C ALA A 207 -25.79 -1.81 -9.82
N SER A 208 -26.48 -1.07 -10.69
CA SER A 208 -26.93 0.29 -10.40
C SER A 208 -27.88 0.39 -9.21
N ASN A 209 -28.59 -0.71 -8.90
CA ASN A 209 -29.45 -0.84 -7.73
C ASN A 209 -28.93 -2.00 -6.86
N LEU A 210 -28.39 -1.67 -5.69
CA LEU A 210 -27.83 -2.64 -4.75
C LEU A 210 -28.88 -3.31 -3.85
N SER A 211 -30.14 -2.87 -3.89
CA SER A 211 -31.24 -3.45 -3.09
C SER A 211 -31.82 -4.75 -3.67
N ASP A 212 -31.48 -5.10 -4.92
CA ASP A 212 -32.03 -6.25 -5.63
C ASP A 212 -30.92 -7.22 -6.07
N TYR A 213 -30.40 -7.98 -5.10
CA TYR A 213 -29.30 -8.93 -5.27
C TYR A 213 -29.59 -10.05 -6.28
N ARG A 214 -30.87 -10.32 -6.58
CA ARG A 214 -31.28 -11.50 -7.37
C ARG A 214 -31.18 -11.32 -8.88
N MET A 215 -30.88 -10.12 -9.41
CA MET A 215 -30.82 -9.92 -10.86
C MET A 215 -29.76 -8.90 -11.30
N ALA A 216 -28.51 -9.32 -11.38
CA ALA A 216 -27.46 -8.62 -12.16
C ALA A 216 -27.74 -8.65 -13.69
N ILE A 217 -28.71 -9.46 -14.15
CA ILE A 217 -29.00 -9.68 -15.59
C ILE A 217 -29.89 -8.57 -16.18
N ARG A 218 -30.60 -7.76 -15.36
CA ARG A 218 -31.52 -6.71 -15.86
C ARG A 218 -31.18 -5.28 -15.45
N ASN A 219 -30.23 -5.09 -14.55
CA ASN A 219 -29.84 -3.75 -14.08
C ASN A 219 -28.62 -3.25 -14.85
N PRO A 220 -28.60 -1.98 -15.29
CA PRO A 220 -27.40 -1.40 -15.88
C PRO A 220 -26.25 -1.44 -14.87
N LEU A 221 -25.07 -1.82 -15.35
CA LEU A 221 -23.87 -1.86 -14.52
C LEU A 221 -23.24 -0.47 -14.42
N ILE A 222 -22.87 -0.09 -13.20
CA ILE A 222 -21.98 1.05 -12.95
C ILE A 222 -20.56 0.50 -12.98
N THR A 223 -19.71 1.09 -13.81
CA THR A 223 -18.33 0.63 -14.03
C THR A 223 -17.33 1.62 -13.46
N SER A 224 -16.24 1.12 -12.87
CA SER A 224 -15.09 1.92 -12.48
C SER A 224 -14.38 2.50 -13.71
N PRO A 225 -13.45 3.45 -13.55
CA PRO A 225 -12.39 3.65 -14.54
C PRO A 225 -11.65 2.34 -14.85
N ALA A 226 -11.25 2.16 -16.12
CA ALA A 226 -10.37 1.06 -16.47
C ALA A 226 -8.96 1.36 -15.96
N GLY A 227 -8.39 0.40 -15.23
CA GLY A 227 -7.00 0.41 -14.81
C GLY A 227 -6.11 -0.37 -15.78
N ARG A 228 -4.81 -0.09 -15.70
CA ARG A 228 -3.71 -0.74 -16.41
C ARG A 228 -2.71 -1.24 -15.39
N THR A 229 -2.16 -2.42 -15.63
CA THR A 229 -1.11 -3.01 -14.79
C THR A 229 -0.16 -3.84 -15.65
N LYS A 230 0.97 -4.26 -15.07
CA LYS A 230 1.99 -5.04 -15.76
C LYS A 230 2.63 -6.02 -14.78
N THR A 231 2.68 -7.30 -15.16
CA THR A 231 3.41 -8.33 -14.41
C THR A 231 4.92 -8.17 -14.56
N LEU A 232 5.65 -8.62 -13.56
CA LEU A 232 7.11 -8.63 -13.61
C LEU A 232 7.62 -9.69 -14.61
N PRO A 233 8.83 -9.56 -15.13
CA PRO A 233 9.52 -10.69 -15.75
C PRO A 233 9.79 -11.79 -14.72
N ASP A 234 9.97 -13.03 -15.18
CA ASP A 234 10.42 -14.11 -14.30
C ASP A 234 11.83 -13.86 -13.79
N ALA A 235 12.16 -14.35 -12.60
CA ALA A 235 13.45 -14.14 -11.96
C ALA A 235 14.65 -14.70 -12.75
N SER A 236 14.43 -15.63 -13.67
CA SER A 236 15.48 -16.17 -14.55
C SER A 236 15.58 -15.47 -15.91
N ASP A 237 14.73 -14.48 -16.20
CA ASP A 237 14.73 -13.77 -17.48
C ASP A 237 15.96 -12.84 -17.60
N ASP A 238 16.93 -13.23 -18.42
CA ASP A 238 18.16 -12.49 -18.69
C ASP A 238 18.05 -11.52 -19.88
N SER A 239 16.88 -11.50 -20.55
CA SER A 239 16.59 -10.64 -21.69
C SER A 239 16.26 -9.20 -21.29
N ILE A 240 16.03 -8.95 -20.00
CA ILE A 240 15.72 -7.63 -19.46
C ILE A 240 17.00 -6.78 -19.47
N SER A 241 17.08 -5.85 -20.42
CA SER A 241 18.25 -4.98 -20.58
C SER A 241 18.13 -3.63 -19.88
N ALA A 242 16.89 -3.19 -19.61
CA ALA A 242 16.60 -1.95 -18.91
C ALA A 242 15.21 -1.96 -18.28
N ILE A 243 15.04 -1.15 -17.24
CA ILE A 243 13.76 -0.81 -16.62
C ILE A 243 13.76 0.65 -16.18
N GLN A 244 12.58 1.26 -16.14
CA GLN A 244 12.45 2.62 -15.64
C GLN A 244 11.22 2.75 -14.72
N PHE A 245 11.41 3.35 -13.56
CA PHE A 245 10.34 3.55 -12.58
C PHE A 245 10.47 4.88 -11.86
N ALA A 246 9.33 5.37 -11.35
CA ALA A 246 9.30 6.58 -10.54
C ALA A 246 9.44 6.24 -9.05
N VAL A 247 10.19 7.04 -8.31
CA VAL A 247 10.32 6.95 -6.85
C VAL A 247 9.73 8.23 -6.25
N VAL A 248 8.87 8.06 -5.25
CA VAL A 248 8.07 9.14 -4.64
C VAL A 248 7.93 8.92 -3.13
N SER A 249 7.73 10.00 -2.38
CA SER A 249 7.37 10.00 -0.96
C SER A 249 6.71 11.32 -0.57
N CYS A 250 6.19 11.40 0.65
CA CYS A 250 5.87 12.67 1.33
C CYS A 250 4.86 13.53 0.56
N SER A 251 3.62 13.05 0.57
CA SER A 251 2.50 13.60 -0.21
C SER A 251 1.48 14.35 0.62
N ASN A 252 1.93 15.27 1.49
CA ASN A 252 1.08 16.09 2.35
C ASN A 252 0.00 16.84 1.55
N TRP A 253 -1.25 16.38 1.68
CA TRP A 253 -2.37 16.82 0.86
C TRP A 253 -2.75 18.30 1.08
N PRO A 254 -2.79 18.84 2.31
CA PRO A 254 -3.00 20.27 2.54
C PRO A 254 -1.95 21.19 1.93
N ARG A 255 -0.70 20.72 1.79
CA ARG A 255 0.42 21.57 1.38
C ARG A 255 0.37 21.94 -0.10
N GLY A 256 -0.14 21.07 -0.96
CA GLY A 256 -0.19 21.34 -2.39
C GLY A 256 -0.94 20.29 -3.22
N PHE A 257 -0.93 20.52 -4.53
CA PHE A 257 -1.54 19.64 -5.51
C PHE A 257 -0.55 18.56 -5.96
N PHE A 258 -1.08 17.41 -6.33
CA PHE A 258 -0.28 16.26 -6.77
C PHE A 258 0.08 16.32 -8.26
N THR A 259 0.53 17.49 -8.72
CA THR A 259 0.93 17.71 -10.12
C THR A 259 2.11 16.81 -10.53
N ALA A 260 2.99 16.42 -9.59
CA ALA A 260 4.01 15.40 -9.82
C ALA A 260 3.40 14.05 -10.22
N TYR A 261 2.34 13.59 -9.54
CA TYR A 261 1.66 12.35 -9.90
C TYR A 261 1.03 12.42 -11.29
N LYS A 262 0.47 13.58 -11.67
CA LYS A 262 0.01 13.81 -13.06
C LYS A 262 1.15 13.64 -14.06
N SER A 263 2.29 14.29 -13.82
CA SER A 263 3.48 14.20 -14.68
C SER A 263 3.92 12.74 -14.89
N ILE A 264 3.97 11.95 -13.81
CA ILE A 264 4.33 10.51 -13.89
C ILE A 264 3.24 9.72 -14.63
N ALA A 265 1.96 10.01 -14.39
CA ALA A 265 0.84 9.28 -15.00
C ALA A 265 0.80 9.41 -16.52
N GLU A 266 1.29 10.53 -17.06
CA GLU A 266 1.37 10.82 -18.50
C GLU A 266 2.55 10.11 -19.19
N ARG A 267 3.53 9.64 -18.42
CA ARG A 267 4.72 8.95 -18.93
C ARG A 267 4.43 7.50 -19.32
N GLN A 268 4.68 7.16 -20.58
CA GLN A 268 4.57 5.78 -21.07
C GLN A 268 5.81 4.93 -20.76
N ASP A 269 6.94 5.59 -20.53
CA ASP A 269 8.25 4.98 -20.23
C ASP A 269 8.45 4.65 -18.74
N VAL A 270 7.41 4.77 -17.91
CA VAL A 270 7.43 4.35 -16.50
C VAL A 270 6.75 3.00 -16.36
N ASP A 271 7.46 1.98 -15.87
CA ASP A 271 6.95 0.62 -15.69
C ASP A 271 6.13 0.49 -14.39
N PHE A 272 6.58 1.08 -13.29
CA PHE A 272 5.90 1.07 -11.99
C PHE A 272 6.23 2.31 -11.15
N VAL A 273 5.55 2.46 -10.02
CA VAL A 273 5.80 3.51 -9.01
C VAL A 273 6.25 2.86 -7.72
N LEU A 274 7.35 3.36 -7.15
CA LEU A 274 7.83 3.03 -5.82
C LEU A 274 7.49 4.17 -4.86
N HIS A 275 6.66 3.91 -3.86
CA HIS A 275 6.31 4.89 -2.82
C HIS A 275 6.99 4.52 -1.50
N LEU A 276 7.85 5.40 -0.99
CA LEU A 276 8.73 5.13 0.15
C LEU A 276 8.15 5.51 1.52
N GLY A 277 6.94 6.06 1.53
CA GLY A 277 6.17 6.35 2.75
C GLY A 277 5.66 7.79 2.77
N ASP A 278 4.90 8.14 3.80
CA ASP A 278 4.14 9.39 3.90
C ASP A 278 3.13 9.56 2.75
N TYR A 279 2.40 8.48 2.49
CA TYR A 279 1.27 8.47 1.57
C TYR A 279 0.12 9.30 2.13
N ILE A 280 -0.09 9.28 3.45
CA ILE A 280 -0.95 10.21 4.17
C ILE A 280 -0.16 10.95 5.25
N TYR A 281 -0.80 11.99 5.79
CA TYR A 281 -0.40 12.65 7.03
C TYR A 281 -1.60 12.61 7.98
N GLU A 282 -1.36 12.56 9.29
CA GLU A 282 -2.33 12.38 10.37
C GLU A 282 -2.89 13.68 10.95
N TYR A 283 -2.27 14.81 10.63
CA TYR A 283 -2.55 16.09 11.29
C TYR A 283 -3.90 16.72 10.93
N ARG A 284 -4.31 17.69 11.76
CA ARG A 284 -5.38 18.65 11.41
C ARG A 284 -4.86 19.74 10.47
N ASN A 285 -5.76 20.51 9.89
CA ASN A 285 -5.38 21.67 9.09
C ASN A 285 -4.61 22.71 9.95
N GLY A 286 -3.54 23.25 9.38
CA GLY A 286 -2.71 24.30 10.00
C GLY A 286 -1.70 23.80 11.03
N GLU A 287 -1.71 22.51 11.39
CA GLU A 287 -0.70 21.92 12.26
C GLU A 287 0.58 21.59 11.48
N TYR A 288 0.46 20.78 10.43
CA TYR A 288 1.56 20.50 9.49
C TYR A 288 1.10 20.72 8.05
N GLY A 289 0.96 21.99 7.69
CA GLY A 289 0.45 22.45 6.40
C GLY A 289 -0.98 22.99 6.46
N ASP A 290 -1.25 24.04 5.68
CA ASP A 290 -2.56 24.70 5.59
C ASP A 290 -3.10 24.69 4.15
N GLY A 291 -4.21 23.98 3.97
CA GLY A 291 -4.91 23.84 2.71
C GLY A 291 -6.07 24.82 2.52
N SER A 292 -6.36 25.71 3.48
CA SER A 292 -7.51 26.63 3.44
C SER A 292 -7.56 27.45 2.15
N SER A 293 -6.41 28.00 1.72
CA SER A 293 -6.32 28.84 0.53
C SER A 293 -6.42 28.08 -0.80
N ILE A 294 -6.38 26.75 -0.79
CA ILE A 294 -6.47 25.90 -2.00
C ILE A 294 -7.61 24.88 -1.93
N GLY A 295 -8.53 25.01 -0.94
CA GLY A 295 -9.66 24.12 -0.76
C GLY A 295 -9.26 22.69 -0.36
N ARG A 296 -8.11 22.54 0.33
CA ARG A 296 -7.55 21.26 0.74
C ARG A 296 -7.46 21.09 2.26
N ILE A 297 -8.59 21.25 2.95
CA ILE A 297 -8.70 21.00 4.40
C ILE A 297 -8.79 19.49 4.66
N PRO A 298 -7.91 18.89 5.49
CA PRO A 298 -7.98 17.48 5.88
C PRO A 298 -9.33 17.02 6.39
N ARG A 299 -9.68 15.77 6.11
CA ARG A 299 -10.85 15.09 6.65
C ARG A 299 -10.44 13.82 7.40
N PRO A 300 -10.94 13.63 8.63
CA PRO A 300 -11.53 14.68 9.47
C PRO A 300 -10.51 15.79 9.77
N ASP A 301 -10.96 17.01 10.06
CA ASP A 301 -10.08 18.14 10.40
C ASP A 301 -9.65 18.09 11.87
N ARG A 302 -8.92 17.03 12.20
CA ARG A 302 -8.35 16.72 13.53
C ARG A 302 -7.21 15.71 13.35
N THR A 303 -6.42 15.53 14.40
CA THR A 303 -5.47 14.41 14.50
C THR A 303 -6.22 13.08 14.41
N LEU A 304 -5.73 12.15 13.59
CA LEU A 304 -6.39 10.85 13.37
C LEU A 304 -6.20 9.93 14.56
N LEU A 305 -7.27 9.34 15.10
CA LEU A 305 -7.17 8.44 16.26
C LEU A 305 -7.78 7.06 16.00
N THR A 306 -8.90 7.02 15.28
CA THR A 306 -9.71 5.82 15.07
C THR A 306 -9.57 5.27 13.66
N LEU A 307 -10.00 4.02 13.46
CA LEU A 307 -10.06 3.40 12.13
C LEU A 307 -10.84 4.27 11.14
N GLU A 308 -11.99 4.80 11.56
CA GLU A 308 -12.82 5.68 10.74
C GLU A 308 -12.09 6.97 10.36
N ASP A 309 -11.28 7.54 11.26
CA ASP A 309 -10.46 8.72 10.94
C ASP A 309 -9.43 8.38 9.84
N TYR A 310 -8.68 7.26 9.98
CA TYR A 310 -7.70 6.83 8.98
C TYR A 310 -8.35 6.45 7.64
N ARG A 311 -9.49 5.77 7.65
CA ARG A 311 -10.26 5.45 6.43
C ARG A 311 -10.69 6.72 5.71
N GLU A 312 -11.25 7.70 6.43
CA GLU A 312 -11.65 8.99 5.83
C GLU A 312 -10.44 9.75 5.27
N ARG A 313 -9.28 9.74 5.96
CA ARG A 313 -8.06 10.37 5.45
C ARG A 313 -7.57 9.71 4.16
N HIS A 314 -7.47 8.38 4.13
CA HIS A 314 -7.07 7.66 2.93
C HIS A 314 -8.08 7.86 1.78
N ALA A 315 -9.38 7.86 2.07
CA ALA A 315 -10.43 8.16 1.11
C ALA A 315 -10.23 9.56 0.50
N GLN A 316 -10.07 10.59 1.34
CA GLN A 316 -9.83 11.96 0.89
C GLN A 316 -8.61 12.07 -0.04
N TYR A 317 -7.49 11.42 0.31
CA TYR A 317 -6.29 11.45 -0.54
C TYR A 317 -6.60 10.85 -1.91
N LYS A 318 -7.30 9.71 -1.94
CA LYS A 318 -7.70 9.01 -3.16
C LYS A 318 -8.81 9.70 -3.95
N GLU A 319 -9.43 10.77 -3.46
CA GLU A 319 -10.28 11.63 -4.27
C GLU A 319 -9.48 12.54 -5.21
N ASP A 320 -8.17 12.73 -4.98
CA ASP A 320 -7.36 13.56 -5.86
C ASP A 320 -7.21 12.91 -7.24
N ARG A 321 -7.63 13.65 -8.27
CA ARG A 321 -7.67 13.17 -9.66
C ARG A 321 -6.29 12.79 -10.22
N ASP A 322 -5.23 13.46 -9.79
CA ASP A 322 -3.88 13.24 -10.32
C ASP A 322 -3.27 11.99 -9.67
N LEU A 323 -3.60 11.73 -8.39
CA LEU A 323 -3.32 10.46 -7.72
C LEU A 323 -4.11 9.29 -8.33
N GLN A 324 -5.41 9.46 -8.59
CA GLN A 324 -6.21 8.45 -9.29
C GLN A 324 -5.67 8.14 -10.69
N ALA A 325 -5.21 9.17 -11.41
CA ALA A 325 -4.62 9.00 -12.74
C ALA A 325 -3.34 8.17 -12.70
N LEU A 326 -2.51 8.32 -11.66
CA LEU A 326 -1.30 7.52 -11.51
C LEU A 326 -1.62 6.08 -11.07
N HIS A 327 -2.46 5.89 -10.06
CA HIS A 327 -2.89 4.56 -9.58
C HIS A 327 -3.54 3.71 -10.67
N ARG A 328 -4.37 4.31 -11.51
CA ARG A 328 -5.02 3.57 -12.61
C ARG A 328 -4.04 3.21 -13.72
N ASN A 329 -2.93 3.93 -13.89
CA ASN A 329 -2.06 3.77 -15.07
C ASN A 329 -0.84 2.87 -14.80
N LYS A 330 -0.41 2.74 -13.54
CA LYS A 330 0.85 2.09 -13.16
C LYS A 330 0.63 1.17 -11.95
N PRO A 331 1.30 0.00 -11.88
CA PRO A 331 1.37 -0.75 -10.63
C PRO A 331 2.24 -0.02 -9.60
N TRP A 332 1.86 -0.11 -8.32
CA TRP A 332 2.57 0.50 -7.20
C TRP A 332 3.24 -0.55 -6.31
N ILE A 333 4.47 -0.28 -5.91
CA ILE A 333 5.15 -0.96 -4.80
C ILE A 333 5.23 0.07 -3.68
N VAL A 334 4.61 -0.23 -2.54
CA VAL A 334 4.46 0.72 -1.43
C VAL A 334 5.11 0.22 -0.15
N ILE A 335 5.65 1.13 0.63
CA ILE A 335 6.02 0.91 2.02
C ILE A 335 5.59 2.14 2.82
N TRP A 336 5.20 1.94 4.08
CA TRP A 336 4.87 3.05 4.97
C TRP A 336 6.14 3.70 5.50
N ASP A 337 5.98 4.92 6.01
CA ASP A 337 6.87 5.59 6.94
C ASP A 337 6.09 5.88 8.24
N ASP A 338 6.41 6.95 8.96
CA ASP A 338 5.82 7.31 10.24
C ASP A 338 4.43 7.96 10.12
N HIS A 339 4.21 8.88 9.18
CA HIS A 339 2.95 9.62 9.05
C HIS A 339 1.74 8.79 8.61
N GLU A 340 1.95 7.54 8.23
CA GLU A 340 0.88 6.54 8.17
C GLU A 340 0.22 6.28 9.53
N PHE A 341 0.93 6.58 10.61
CA PHE A 341 0.55 6.34 12.00
C PHE A 341 0.59 7.66 12.77
N VAL A 342 1.79 8.12 13.09
CA VAL A 342 2.11 9.33 13.82
C VAL A 342 3.59 9.64 13.60
N ASP A 343 3.89 10.92 13.43
CA ASP A 343 5.22 11.51 13.37
C ASP A 343 6.24 10.84 14.32
N ASP A 344 7.42 10.52 13.81
CA ASP A 344 8.59 9.94 14.51
C ASP A 344 8.34 8.60 15.23
N ILE A 345 7.29 7.85 14.86
CA ILE A 345 7.02 6.55 15.50
C ILE A 345 8.23 5.60 15.39
N SER A 346 8.62 5.03 16.53
CA SER A 346 9.79 4.17 16.68
C SER A 346 9.46 2.87 17.44
N GLY A 347 9.11 1.81 16.70
CA GLY A 347 8.95 0.45 17.23
C GLY A 347 7.66 0.18 18.02
N LEU A 348 7.27 -1.10 18.11
CA LEU A 348 6.12 -1.58 18.92
C LEU A 348 6.49 -2.02 20.34
N ASN A 349 7.75 -2.40 20.57
CA ASN A 349 8.20 -3.07 21.81
C ASN A 349 8.77 -2.10 22.86
N SER A 350 8.68 -0.79 22.62
CA SER A 350 9.30 0.21 23.47
C SER A 350 8.45 0.52 24.71
N ASN A 351 8.83 -0.05 25.85
CA ASN A 351 8.18 0.16 27.14
C ASN A 351 8.46 1.53 27.81
N GLN A 352 9.12 2.47 27.13
CA GLN A 352 9.39 3.80 27.68
C GLN A 352 9.01 4.89 26.67
N ASN A 353 8.00 5.69 27.04
CA ASN A 353 7.57 6.91 26.36
C ASN A 353 7.03 6.77 24.93
N ILE A 354 6.15 5.80 24.69
CA ILE A 354 5.11 6.00 23.68
C ILE A 354 4.24 7.15 24.18
N HIS A 355 4.25 8.29 23.47
CA HIS A 355 3.49 9.49 23.83
C HIS A 355 2.01 9.12 24.03
N SER A 356 1.60 8.92 25.30
CA SER A 356 0.26 8.60 25.79
C SER A 356 -0.35 7.25 25.35
N ASN A 357 -1.39 6.80 26.08
CA ASN A 357 -2.27 5.68 25.71
C ASN A 357 -2.94 5.84 24.31
N GLU A 358 -2.88 7.04 23.71
CA GLU A 358 -3.46 7.31 22.41
C GLU A 358 -2.62 6.72 21.27
N THR A 359 -1.28 6.73 21.38
CA THR A 359 -0.40 6.24 20.30
C THR A 359 -0.43 4.71 20.16
N LEU A 360 -0.50 3.96 21.27
CA LEU A 360 -0.60 2.49 21.24
C LEU A 360 -1.88 1.96 20.58
N ASN A 361 -2.99 2.68 20.72
CA ASN A 361 -4.27 2.28 20.14
C ASN A 361 -4.41 2.68 18.66
N ARG A 362 -3.67 3.70 18.22
CA ARG A 362 -3.70 4.19 16.84
C ARG A 362 -3.04 3.25 15.85
N ILE A 363 -1.97 2.57 16.26
CA ILE A 363 -1.14 1.78 15.34
C ILE A 363 -1.93 0.67 14.64
N PRO A 364 -2.67 -0.22 15.36
CA PRO A 364 -3.44 -1.27 14.69
C PRO A 364 -4.50 -0.72 13.72
N GLU A 365 -5.12 0.42 14.05
CA GLU A 365 -6.14 1.05 13.21
C GLU A 365 -5.53 1.69 11.94
N ALA A 366 -4.39 2.36 12.09
CA ALA A 366 -3.58 2.88 10.99
C ALA A 366 -3.12 1.75 10.04
N MET A 367 -2.56 0.67 10.59
CA MET A 367 -2.13 -0.50 9.80
C MET A 367 -3.30 -1.10 9.02
N ARG A 368 -4.44 -1.26 9.69
CA ARG A 368 -5.63 -1.81 9.06
C ARG A 368 -6.09 -0.93 7.90
N ALA A 369 -6.20 0.38 8.11
CA ALA A 369 -6.56 1.31 7.04
C ALA A 369 -5.53 1.30 5.90
N TYR A 370 -4.24 1.24 6.20
CA TYR A 370 -3.16 1.15 5.21
C TYR A 370 -3.30 -0.11 4.33
N PHE A 371 -3.49 -1.28 4.95
CA PHE A 371 -3.72 -2.53 4.22
C PHE A 371 -5.06 -2.54 3.46
N GLU A 372 -6.09 -1.87 3.98
CA GLU A 372 -7.37 -1.69 3.29
C GLU A 372 -7.20 -0.83 2.03
N TYR A 373 -6.49 0.30 2.12
CA TYR A 373 -6.51 1.32 1.08
C TYR A 373 -5.38 1.20 0.05
N LEU A 374 -4.29 0.50 0.33
CA LEU A 374 -3.21 0.34 -0.63
C LEU A 374 -3.23 -1.01 -1.34
N PRO A 375 -2.80 -1.07 -2.61
CA PRO A 375 -2.74 -2.30 -3.39
C PRO A 375 -1.52 -3.14 -3.00
N ILE A 376 -1.39 -3.40 -1.70
CA ILE A 376 -0.31 -4.15 -1.08
C ILE A 376 -0.81 -5.55 -0.69
N ARG A 377 0.03 -6.55 -0.94
CA ARG A 377 -0.20 -7.93 -0.57
C ARG A 377 0.09 -8.08 0.92
N VAL A 378 -0.79 -8.78 1.63
CA VAL A 378 -0.60 -9.00 3.05
C VAL A 378 -0.23 -10.45 3.28
N LYS A 379 0.79 -10.68 4.09
CA LYS A 379 1.23 -12.05 4.43
C LYS A 379 0.12 -12.70 5.27
N LYS A 380 -0.26 -13.94 4.93
CA LYS A 380 -1.33 -14.71 5.61
C LYS A 380 -1.11 -14.90 7.12
N ASN A 381 0.12 -14.74 7.61
CA ASN A 381 0.49 -14.86 9.02
C ASN A 381 0.62 -13.50 9.74
N PHE A 382 0.17 -12.40 9.14
CA PHE A 382 0.12 -11.10 9.80
C PHE A 382 -0.88 -11.15 10.97
N ARG A 383 -0.36 -11.45 12.17
CA ARG A 383 -1.14 -11.52 13.41
C ARG A 383 -0.70 -10.41 14.35
N VAL A 384 -1.51 -9.37 14.47
CA VAL A 384 -1.52 -8.52 15.66
C VAL A 384 -2.38 -9.27 16.68
N LYS A 385 -1.78 -9.98 17.63
CA LYS A 385 -2.54 -10.52 18.77
C LYS A 385 -3.18 -9.32 19.47
N HIS A 386 -4.51 -9.36 19.64
CA HIS A 386 -5.27 -8.30 20.29
C HIS A 386 -4.59 -7.82 21.58
N LEU A 387 -4.42 -6.51 21.69
CA LEU A 387 -4.37 -5.86 23.00
C LEU A 387 -5.68 -6.24 23.73
N PRO A 388 -5.63 -6.73 24.98
CA PRO A 388 -6.81 -7.06 25.76
C PRO A 388 -7.72 -5.82 25.95
N PRO A 389 -9.03 -6.01 26.13
CA PRO A 389 -9.98 -4.90 26.27
C PRO A 389 -9.64 -4.01 27.48
N PRO A 390 -9.97 -2.70 27.42
CA PRO A 390 -9.65 -1.76 28.49
C PRO A 390 -10.30 -2.18 29.81
N THR A 391 -9.55 -2.07 30.91
CA THR A 391 -10.08 -2.31 32.25
C THR A 391 -10.54 -1.00 32.87
N LEU A 392 -11.73 -0.99 33.46
CA LEU A 392 -12.25 0.14 34.20
C LEU A 392 -11.57 0.19 35.58
N GLN A 393 -10.65 1.12 35.79
CA GLN A 393 -10.15 1.43 37.13
C GLN A 393 -10.75 2.74 37.64
N LYS A 394 -11.29 2.69 38.86
CA LYS A 394 -11.89 3.83 39.55
C LYS A 394 -10.82 4.48 40.42
N GLN A 395 -10.42 5.71 40.10
CA GLN A 395 -9.57 6.54 40.97
C GLN A 395 -10.25 7.89 41.23
N ASN A 396 -10.37 8.25 42.51
CA ASN A 396 -10.76 9.57 43.01
C ASN A 396 -11.88 10.26 42.22
N ASN A 397 -13.10 9.70 42.29
CA ASN A 397 -14.32 10.25 41.68
C ASN A 397 -14.29 10.50 40.15
N SER A 398 -13.34 9.90 39.43
CA SER A 398 -13.31 9.87 37.97
C SER A 398 -13.19 8.43 37.45
N ILE A 399 -13.91 8.13 36.38
CA ILE A 399 -13.75 6.87 35.62
C ILE A 399 -12.72 7.18 34.56
N LEU A 400 -11.50 6.66 34.72
CA LEU A 400 -10.48 6.73 33.69
C LEU A 400 -10.47 5.39 32.94
N LEU A 401 -10.58 5.47 31.62
CA LEU A 401 -10.22 4.38 30.72
C LEU A 401 -8.68 4.30 30.72
N THR A 402 -8.11 3.47 31.59
CA THR A 402 -6.66 3.27 31.61
C THR A 402 -6.30 2.03 30.80
N HIS A 403 -5.43 2.20 29.81
CA HIS A 403 -4.68 1.09 29.21
C HIS A 403 -3.48 0.82 30.13
N ALA A 404 -3.74 0.39 31.37
CA ALA A 404 -2.65 -0.03 32.26
C ALA A 404 -2.16 -1.39 31.79
N TYR A 405 -1.28 -1.39 30.79
CA TYR A 405 -0.59 -2.59 30.32
C TYR A 405 0.60 -2.86 31.23
N ASP A 406 0.75 -4.08 31.75
CA ASP A 406 1.93 -4.51 32.51
C ASP A 406 3.05 -4.88 31.52
N PRO A 407 4.14 -4.10 31.44
CA PRO A 407 5.27 -4.37 30.56
C PRO A 407 5.86 -5.77 30.71
N ASN A 408 5.74 -6.39 31.90
CA ASN A 408 6.32 -7.70 32.21
C ASN A 408 5.50 -8.88 31.67
N THR A 409 4.31 -8.63 31.11
CA THR A 409 3.49 -9.69 30.48
C THR A 409 3.74 -9.87 28.99
N LEU A 410 4.44 -8.94 28.33
CA LEU A 410 4.84 -9.03 26.91
C LEU A 410 5.75 -10.23 26.63
N GLU A 411 6.64 -10.57 27.55
CA GLU A 411 7.55 -11.73 27.40
C GLU A 411 6.84 -13.08 27.53
N LYS A 412 5.73 -13.16 28.29
CA LYS A 412 5.11 -14.46 28.63
C LYS A 412 4.14 -15.00 27.57
N ASP A 413 3.53 -14.14 26.75
CA ASP A 413 2.50 -14.55 25.78
C ASP A 413 2.98 -14.64 24.32
N GLY A 414 4.28 -14.43 24.06
CA GLY A 414 4.90 -14.67 22.77
C GLY A 414 4.22 -13.88 21.64
N MET A 415 4.14 -12.56 21.77
CA MET A 415 3.66 -11.68 20.70
C MET A 415 4.77 -11.52 19.65
N GLN A 416 4.94 -12.54 18.82
CA GLN A 416 5.84 -12.52 17.67
C GLN A 416 5.02 -12.04 16.45
N LEU A 417 5.17 -10.76 16.08
CA LEU A 417 4.75 -10.26 14.77
C LEU A 417 5.63 -10.96 13.72
N THR A 418 5.24 -12.17 13.34
CA THR A 418 5.99 -13.09 12.47
C THR A 418 5.86 -12.78 10.98
N ALA A 419 5.24 -11.65 10.62
CA ALA A 419 5.03 -11.28 9.23
C ALA A 419 5.27 -9.78 9.05
N GLY A 420 6.44 -9.43 8.54
CA GLY A 420 6.73 -8.05 8.18
C GLY A 420 6.17 -7.62 6.83
N ILE A 421 5.93 -6.32 6.67
CA ILE A 421 5.58 -5.67 5.40
C ILE A 421 6.77 -5.64 4.42
N TYR A 422 8.00 -5.81 4.94
CA TYR A 422 9.21 -5.95 4.12
C TYR A 422 9.14 -7.19 3.21
N ARG A 423 9.60 -7.03 1.97
CA ARG A 423 9.46 -7.99 0.87
C ARG A 423 10.37 -7.63 -0.31
N ASP A 424 10.66 -8.59 -1.18
CA ASP A 424 11.52 -8.40 -2.35
C ASP A 424 10.80 -8.69 -3.68
N PHE A 425 11.30 -8.07 -4.75
CA PHE A 425 10.79 -8.17 -6.11
C PHE A 425 11.95 -8.38 -7.09
N GLN A 426 11.80 -9.36 -7.98
CA GLN A 426 12.85 -9.76 -8.91
C GLN A 426 12.46 -9.35 -10.33
N PHE A 427 13.31 -8.57 -11.00
CA PHE A 427 13.05 -8.06 -12.35
C PHE A 427 13.99 -8.73 -13.35
N GLY A 428 13.80 -10.04 -13.56
CA GLY A 428 14.75 -10.83 -14.32
C GLY A 428 16.10 -10.86 -13.62
N THR A 429 17.17 -11.04 -14.39
CA THR A 429 18.54 -10.91 -13.87
C THR A 429 19.03 -9.45 -13.86
N LEU A 430 18.19 -8.47 -14.21
CA LEU A 430 18.61 -7.07 -14.21
C LEU A 430 18.73 -6.52 -12.79
N LEU A 431 17.71 -6.69 -11.95
CA LEU A 431 17.76 -6.19 -10.58
C LEU A 431 16.88 -6.97 -9.61
N ASP A 432 17.25 -6.89 -8.33
CA ASP A 432 16.36 -7.14 -7.20
C ASP A 432 16.03 -5.83 -6.48
N LEU A 433 14.75 -5.65 -6.15
CA LEU A 433 14.27 -4.57 -5.27
C LEU A 433 13.87 -5.15 -3.93
N ILE A 434 14.55 -4.76 -2.86
CA ILE A 434 14.37 -5.24 -1.48
C ILE A 434 13.77 -4.10 -0.66
N MET A 435 12.51 -4.23 -0.27
CA MET A 435 11.77 -3.23 0.48
C MET A 435 11.86 -3.50 1.98
N LEU A 436 12.30 -2.49 2.75
CA LEU A 436 12.49 -2.57 4.20
C LEU A 436 11.40 -1.83 4.96
N ASP A 437 11.05 -2.32 6.16
CA ASP A 437 10.35 -1.56 7.20
C ASP A 437 11.39 -1.01 8.18
N THR A 438 11.49 0.30 8.34
CA THR A 438 12.36 0.95 9.34
C THR A 438 11.55 1.67 10.42
N ARG A 439 10.30 1.26 10.67
CA ARG A 439 9.39 1.92 11.62
C ARG A 439 8.88 1.01 12.71
N ILE A 440 8.15 -0.05 12.34
CA ILE A 440 7.23 -0.70 13.29
C ILE A 440 7.80 -1.98 13.89
N ILE A 441 8.40 -2.85 13.07
CA ILE A 441 8.63 -4.25 13.45
C ILE A 441 9.83 -4.42 14.37
N GLY A 442 11.01 -3.99 13.94
CA GLY A 442 12.28 -4.29 14.62
C GLY A 442 13.05 -3.08 15.13
N ARG A 443 12.50 -1.88 14.96
CA ARG A 443 13.15 -0.62 15.32
C ARG A 443 13.14 -0.40 16.82
N ASP A 444 14.31 -0.12 17.40
CA ASP A 444 14.44 0.44 18.74
C ASP A 444 14.03 1.91 18.78
N LEU A 445 13.73 2.44 19.97
CA LEU A 445 13.44 3.86 20.15
C LEU A 445 14.52 4.77 19.54
N SER A 446 14.10 5.87 18.94
CA SER A 446 15.01 6.98 18.68
C SER A 446 15.42 7.59 20.01
N ASP A 447 16.68 7.38 20.40
CA ASP A 447 17.24 7.87 21.65
C ASP A 447 18.65 8.40 21.42
N TRP A 448 18.85 9.69 21.69
CA TRP A 448 20.13 10.36 21.48
C TRP A 448 21.16 9.98 22.54
N ALA A 449 20.73 9.57 23.73
CA ALA A 449 21.64 9.18 24.81
C ALA A 449 22.37 7.86 24.51
N ASN A 450 21.76 7.01 23.70
CA ASN A 450 22.22 5.65 23.43
C ASN A 450 22.74 5.44 21.99
N LEU A 451 23.16 6.50 21.28
CA LEU A 451 23.68 6.39 19.90
C LEU A 451 24.85 5.42 19.75
N LYS A 452 25.65 5.23 20.81
CA LYS A 452 26.83 4.34 20.82
C LYS A 452 26.49 2.88 21.19
N ASN A 453 25.24 2.57 21.51
CA ASN A 453 24.86 1.21 21.86
C ASN A 453 24.93 0.31 20.62
N GLU A 454 25.87 -0.64 20.62
CA GLU A 454 26.12 -1.55 19.50
C GLU A 454 24.95 -2.50 19.22
N SER A 455 24.08 -2.73 20.21
CA SER A 455 22.91 -3.60 20.04
C SER A 455 21.72 -2.87 19.42
N ARG A 456 21.78 -1.55 19.22
CA ARG A 456 20.67 -0.82 18.63
C ARG A 456 20.41 -1.25 17.20
N SER A 457 19.12 -1.32 16.86
CA SER A 457 18.65 -1.79 15.57
C SER A 457 17.49 -0.94 15.06
N ILE A 458 17.55 -0.58 13.77
CA ILE A 458 16.43 0.03 13.04
C ILE A 458 15.60 -1.04 12.32
N LEU A 459 16.21 -2.20 12.02
CA LEU A 459 15.57 -3.31 11.31
C LEU A 459 15.07 -4.42 12.26
N GLY A 460 15.71 -4.57 13.41
CA GLY A 460 15.63 -5.78 14.23
C GLY A 460 16.36 -6.97 13.61
N ASP A 461 16.65 -7.99 14.41
CA ASP A 461 17.51 -9.10 14.01
C ASP A 461 16.95 -9.88 12.82
N ASP A 462 15.66 -10.23 12.84
CA ASP A 462 15.01 -11.02 11.79
C ASP A 462 15.08 -10.34 10.42
N GLN A 463 14.81 -9.03 10.35
CA GLN A 463 14.82 -8.29 9.09
C GLN A 463 16.25 -7.97 8.62
N GLU A 464 17.18 -7.72 9.56
CA GLU A 464 18.60 -7.55 9.24
C GLU A 464 19.18 -8.84 8.62
N GLU A 465 18.94 -9.99 9.25
CA GLU A 465 19.36 -11.30 8.72
C GLU A 465 18.70 -11.55 7.35
N TRP A 466 17.39 -11.34 7.24
CA TRP A 466 16.66 -11.50 5.98
C TRP A 466 17.22 -10.60 4.86
N LEU A 467 17.53 -9.33 5.14
CA LEU A 467 18.13 -8.42 4.16
C LEU A 467 19.47 -8.96 3.65
N ILE A 468 20.35 -9.39 4.57
CA ILE A 468 21.67 -9.92 4.20
C ILE A 468 21.50 -11.19 3.35
N GLU A 469 20.56 -12.07 3.71
CA GLU A 469 20.23 -13.25 2.90
C GLU A 469 19.71 -12.90 1.51
N ARG A 470 18.82 -11.91 1.39
CA ARG A 470 18.29 -11.46 0.08
C ARG A 470 19.39 -10.88 -0.80
N LEU A 471 20.28 -10.06 -0.25
CA LEU A 471 21.43 -9.50 -1.00
C LEU A 471 22.37 -10.61 -1.49
N LYS A 472 22.64 -11.61 -0.66
CA LYS A 472 23.45 -12.78 -1.05
C LYS A 472 22.75 -13.63 -2.10
N ALA A 473 21.46 -13.91 -1.94
CA ALA A 473 20.67 -14.67 -2.91
C ALA A 473 20.61 -13.96 -4.27
N SER A 474 20.43 -12.63 -4.26
CA SER A 474 20.52 -11.78 -5.45
C SER A 474 21.85 -11.94 -6.16
N SER A 475 22.94 -11.94 -5.39
CA SER A 475 24.29 -12.14 -5.92
C SER A 475 24.52 -13.51 -6.52
N VAL A 476 24.10 -14.57 -5.82
CA VAL A 476 24.20 -15.95 -6.30
C VAL A 476 23.38 -16.17 -7.58
N ARG A 477 22.22 -15.51 -7.68
CA ARG A 477 21.36 -15.59 -8.88
C ARG A 477 21.98 -14.87 -10.09
N GLY A 478 22.97 -14.00 -9.89
CA GLY A 478 23.58 -13.21 -10.95
C GLY A 478 22.75 -11.98 -11.34
N ALA A 479 22.04 -11.38 -10.38
CA ALA A 479 21.39 -10.09 -10.62
C ALA A 479 22.45 -8.98 -10.81
N ASP A 480 22.28 -8.13 -11.84
CA ASP A 480 23.20 -7.03 -12.10
C ASP A 480 23.16 -5.99 -10.97
N TRP A 481 21.97 -5.68 -10.44
CA TRP A 481 21.77 -4.65 -9.41
C TRP A 481 21.00 -5.14 -8.17
N ARG A 482 21.36 -4.61 -7.00
CA ARG A 482 20.69 -4.85 -5.71
C ARG A 482 20.17 -3.52 -5.18
N ILE A 483 18.87 -3.29 -5.29
CA ILE A 483 18.24 -2.03 -4.91
C ILE A 483 17.54 -2.22 -3.55
N ILE A 484 17.87 -1.38 -2.58
CA ILE A 484 17.25 -1.36 -1.26
C ILE A 484 16.33 -0.14 -1.20
N GLY A 485 15.02 -0.35 -1.05
CA GLY A 485 14.06 0.71 -0.80
C GLY A 485 13.75 0.78 0.69
N ASN A 486 13.95 1.95 1.30
CA ASN A 486 13.54 2.20 2.67
C ASN A 486 13.11 3.67 2.86
N GLN A 487 12.66 4.00 4.05
CA GLN A 487 11.97 5.24 4.37
C GLN A 487 12.96 6.40 4.51
N VAL A 488 13.98 6.19 5.34
CA VAL A 488 14.83 7.25 5.92
C VAL A 488 16.25 7.17 5.39
N VAL A 489 16.93 8.33 5.30
CA VAL A 489 18.28 8.44 4.72
C VAL A 489 19.27 7.49 5.39
N PHE A 490 20.00 6.72 4.57
CA PHE A 490 20.96 5.70 4.98
C PHE A 490 22.38 6.27 5.18
N ALA A 491 22.82 7.15 4.28
CA ALA A 491 24.13 7.77 4.31
C ALA A 491 24.37 8.53 5.62
N GLN A 492 25.65 8.60 6.02
CA GLN A 492 26.08 9.34 7.20
C GLN A 492 26.03 10.84 6.96
N ILE A 493 25.54 11.63 7.92
CA ILE A 493 25.61 13.09 7.89
C ILE A 493 26.18 13.54 9.24
N ASP A 494 27.50 13.74 9.29
CA ASP A 494 28.27 13.92 10.53
C ASP A 494 28.29 15.36 11.07
N TYR A 495 28.24 16.34 10.17
CA TYR A 495 28.66 17.70 10.42
C TYR A 495 27.59 18.72 10.04
N TRP A 496 26.42 18.59 10.67
CA TRP A 496 25.66 19.73 11.19
C TRP A 496 24.39 19.19 11.86
N GLY A 497 24.19 19.51 13.13
CA GLY A 497 22.96 19.18 13.89
C GLY A 497 21.65 19.76 13.32
N LEU A 498 21.65 20.33 12.12
CA LEU A 498 20.46 20.71 11.34
C LEU A 498 20.00 19.64 10.34
N MET A 499 20.89 18.72 9.91
CA MET A 499 20.52 17.59 9.04
C MET A 499 20.84 16.23 9.67
N PHE A 500 21.60 16.19 10.78
CA PHE A 500 21.69 14.97 11.58
C PHE A 500 20.27 14.57 12.00
N ASN A 501 19.82 13.43 11.48
CA ASN A 501 18.51 12.91 11.78
C ASN A 501 18.64 11.68 12.70
N GLY A 502 18.39 11.87 14.00
CA GLY A 502 18.36 10.78 14.97
C GLY A 502 17.19 9.81 14.76
N ASP A 503 16.23 10.17 13.91
CA ASP A 503 15.14 9.33 13.45
C ASP A 503 15.53 8.48 12.21
N ALA A 504 16.62 8.84 11.51
CA ALA A 504 17.16 8.12 10.36
C ALA A 504 18.31 7.17 10.76
N TRP A 505 19.04 6.61 9.78
CA TRP A 505 20.14 5.68 10.03
C TRP A 505 21.33 6.28 10.81
N ASP A 506 21.45 7.60 10.87
CA ASP A 506 22.39 8.30 11.76
C ASP A 506 22.05 8.14 13.25
N GLY A 507 20.79 7.86 13.57
CA GLY A 507 20.34 7.41 14.89
C GLY A 507 20.73 5.97 15.24
N TYR A 508 21.13 5.18 14.24
CA TYR A 508 21.42 3.74 14.36
C TYR A 508 22.78 3.36 13.71
N PRO A 509 23.88 4.05 14.06
CA PRO A 509 25.16 3.90 13.38
C PRO A 509 25.74 2.48 13.49
N ALA A 510 25.48 1.78 14.61
CA ALA A 510 25.89 0.39 14.79
C ALA A 510 25.17 -0.55 13.82
N ASN A 511 23.85 -0.39 13.65
CA ASN A 511 23.09 -1.19 12.68
C ASN A 511 23.54 -0.89 11.24
N ARG A 512 23.71 0.39 10.89
CA ARG A 512 24.26 0.79 9.59
C ARG A 512 25.60 0.11 9.32
N LYS A 513 26.49 0.13 10.31
CA LYS A 513 27.81 -0.51 10.22
C LYS A 513 27.70 -2.01 9.97
N ARG A 514 26.81 -2.74 10.66
CA ARG A 514 26.60 -4.19 10.43
C ARG A 514 26.16 -4.48 9.00
N VAL A 515 25.27 -3.67 8.43
CA VAL A 515 24.84 -3.79 7.02
C VAL A 515 26.01 -3.54 6.08
N LEU A 516 26.78 -2.46 6.27
CA LEU A 516 27.96 -2.15 5.45
C LEU A 516 29.07 -3.22 5.57
N ASP A 517 29.33 -3.72 6.78
CA ASP A 517 30.26 -4.82 7.01
C ASP A 517 29.80 -6.10 6.30
N ALA A 518 28.50 -6.39 6.31
CA ALA A 518 27.95 -7.56 5.61
C ALA A 518 28.08 -7.43 4.09
N ILE A 519 27.83 -6.24 3.53
CA ILE A 519 28.03 -5.94 2.11
C ILE A 519 29.49 -6.17 1.71
N GLU A 520 30.44 -5.58 2.45
CA GLU A 520 31.86 -5.72 2.18
C GLU A 520 32.35 -7.16 2.35
N LYS A 521 32.01 -7.82 3.47
CA LYS A 521 32.45 -9.18 3.80
C LYS A 521 31.99 -10.23 2.78
N ASN A 522 30.81 -10.03 2.19
CA ASN A 522 30.25 -10.94 1.19
C ASN A 522 30.54 -10.50 -0.26
N ASP A 523 31.41 -9.49 -0.44
CA ASP A 523 31.78 -8.90 -1.75
C ASP A 523 30.54 -8.52 -2.59
N LEU A 524 29.52 -7.96 -1.94
CA LEU A 524 28.29 -7.55 -2.60
C LEU A 524 28.55 -6.21 -3.31
N LYS A 525 28.38 -6.19 -4.63
CA LYS A 525 28.53 -5.01 -5.49
C LYS A 525 27.18 -4.49 -5.97
N ASP A 526 27.21 -3.33 -6.61
CA ASP A 526 26.06 -2.78 -7.34
C ASP A 526 24.82 -2.60 -6.47
N VAL A 527 25.08 -2.17 -5.23
CA VAL A 527 24.06 -1.85 -4.24
C VAL A 527 23.66 -0.38 -4.40
N ILE A 528 22.36 -0.14 -4.46
CA ILE A 528 21.78 1.20 -4.49
C ILE A 528 20.73 1.28 -3.39
N VAL A 529 20.75 2.36 -2.62
CA VAL A 529 19.72 2.67 -1.62
C VAL A 529 18.81 3.78 -2.15
N LEU A 530 17.50 3.62 -1.98
CA LEU A 530 16.46 4.59 -2.32
C LEU A 530 15.71 4.98 -1.05
N THR A 531 15.61 6.29 -0.78
CA THR A 531 15.03 6.85 0.46
C THR A 531 14.15 8.07 0.20
N GLY A 532 13.30 8.40 1.18
CA GLY A 532 12.38 9.54 1.21
C GLY A 532 12.56 10.36 2.49
N ASP A 533 11.47 10.59 3.23
CA ASP A 533 11.41 11.27 4.54
C ASP A 533 11.83 12.76 4.55
N VAL A 534 13.07 13.06 4.19
CA VAL A 534 13.70 14.38 4.41
C VAL A 534 13.22 15.51 3.49
N HIS A 535 12.16 15.33 2.71
CA HIS A 535 11.56 16.34 1.83
C HIS A 535 12.54 17.10 0.90
N ALA A 536 13.66 16.48 0.54
CA ALA A 536 14.75 17.07 -0.24
C ALA A 536 15.31 16.05 -1.24
N ALA A 537 15.91 16.55 -2.32
CA ALA A 537 16.59 15.71 -3.29
C ALA A 537 18.08 15.64 -2.96
N LEU A 538 18.56 14.48 -2.53
CA LEU A 538 19.96 14.25 -2.15
C LEU A 538 20.53 13.05 -2.91
N THR A 539 21.84 13.05 -3.13
CA THR A 539 22.55 11.87 -3.62
C THR A 539 23.88 11.71 -2.92
N PHE A 540 24.18 10.50 -2.46
CA PHE A 540 25.40 10.19 -1.73
C PHE A 540 26.22 9.07 -2.38
N ASP A 541 27.54 9.23 -2.30
CA ASP A 541 28.43 8.08 -2.14
C ASP A 541 28.31 7.58 -0.70
N VAL A 542 28.33 6.27 -0.48
CA VAL A 542 28.23 5.69 0.87
C VAL A 542 29.46 4.84 1.15
N PRO A 543 30.51 5.44 1.74
CA PRO A 543 31.69 4.71 2.17
C PRO A 543 31.43 3.96 3.48
N LYS A 544 32.27 2.96 3.74
CA LYS A 544 32.31 2.30 5.07
C LYS A 544 32.75 3.26 6.17
N SER A 545 33.72 4.12 5.85
CA SER A 545 34.28 5.12 6.76
C SER A 545 34.67 6.35 5.96
N MET A 546 34.38 7.52 6.52
CA MET A 546 34.83 8.80 5.97
C MET A 546 36.35 8.96 6.01
N GLU A 547 37.06 8.24 6.89
CA GLU A 547 38.53 8.28 6.99
C GLU A 547 39.22 7.68 5.75
N THR A 548 38.60 6.67 5.14
CA THR A 548 39.16 5.94 3.98
C THR A 548 38.55 6.37 2.66
N TYR A 549 37.64 7.34 2.69
CA TYR A 549 36.93 7.83 1.52
C TYR A 549 37.73 8.95 0.83
N ASP A 550 37.97 8.80 -0.48
CA ASP A 550 38.54 9.87 -1.29
C ASP A 550 37.42 10.77 -1.84
N PRO A 551 37.27 12.00 -1.35
CA PRO A 551 36.19 12.89 -1.77
C PRO A 551 36.28 13.35 -3.23
N LYS A 552 37.47 13.33 -3.82
CA LYS A 552 37.69 13.79 -5.20
C LYS A 552 37.33 12.71 -6.22
N THR A 553 37.63 11.45 -5.90
CA THR A 553 37.43 10.34 -6.81
C THR A 553 36.23 9.47 -6.46
N GLY A 554 35.70 9.57 -5.24
CA GLY A 554 34.68 8.67 -4.70
C GLY A 554 35.20 7.27 -4.34
N GLN A 555 36.53 7.05 -4.41
CA GLN A 555 37.11 5.76 -4.03
C GLN A 555 36.88 5.49 -2.53
N GLY A 556 36.54 4.25 -2.18
CA GLY A 556 36.18 3.85 -0.82
C GLY A 556 34.67 3.83 -0.56
N SER A 557 33.86 4.30 -1.51
CA SER A 557 32.41 4.09 -1.51
C SER A 557 32.07 2.61 -1.75
N LEU A 558 31.09 2.08 -1.01
CA LEU A 558 30.60 0.70 -1.16
C LEU A 558 29.30 0.63 -1.97
N LEU A 559 28.48 1.67 -1.88
CA LEU A 559 27.17 1.77 -2.50
C LEU A 559 26.83 3.24 -2.76
N VAL A 560 25.73 3.48 -3.48
CA VAL A 560 25.20 4.85 -3.67
C VAL A 560 23.80 4.96 -3.10
N GLU A 561 23.41 6.16 -2.69
CA GLU A 561 22.06 6.45 -2.23
C GLU A 561 21.44 7.59 -3.05
N PHE A 562 20.20 7.39 -3.50
CA PHE A 562 19.36 8.43 -4.10
C PHE A 562 18.16 8.71 -3.20
N VAL A 563 18.03 9.96 -2.76
CA VAL A 563 16.94 10.43 -1.89
C VAL A 563 15.92 11.22 -2.72
N THR A 564 14.65 10.80 -2.71
CA THR A 564 13.59 11.49 -3.46
C THR A 564 13.12 12.75 -2.74
N PRO A 565 12.89 13.87 -3.45
CA PRO A 565 12.17 14.99 -2.86
C PRO A 565 10.72 14.61 -2.56
N ALA A 566 10.08 15.42 -1.71
CA ALA A 566 8.66 15.28 -1.43
C ALA A 566 7.79 15.60 -2.66
N ILE A 567 6.67 14.90 -2.77
CA ILE A 567 5.62 15.20 -3.75
C ILE A 567 4.98 16.55 -3.46
N SER A 568 4.67 16.82 -2.19
CA SER A 568 4.06 18.09 -1.80
C SER A 568 4.45 18.62 -0.43
N SER A 569 5.01 17.79 0.46
CA SER A 569 5.41 18.19 1.80
C SER A 569 6.40 19.37 1.79
N PRO A 570 6.38 20.23 2.84
CA PRO A 570 7.29 21.36 2.94
C PRO A 570 8.75 20.89 3.02
N SER A 571 9.66 21.57 2.34
CA SER A 571 11.09 21.24 2.43
C SER A 571 11.64 21.42 3.84
N PRO A 572 12.78 20.82 4.23
CA PRO A 572 13.29 20.86 5.61
C PRO A 572 13.33 22.24 6.25
N LEU A 573 13.94 23.22 5.56
CA LEU A 573 14.06 24.57 6.10
C LEU A 573 12.76 25.37 6.01
N GLU A 574 11.82 24.99 5.13
CA GLU A 574 10.47 25.57 5.13
C GLU A 574 9.69 25.12 6.38
N SER A 575 9.83 23.87 6.80
CA SER A 575 9.16 23.30 7.97
C SER A 575 9.52 24.03 9.28
N ILE A 576 10.74 24.55 9.37
CA ILE A 576 11.23 25.36 10.51
C ILE A 576 11.29 26.86 10.22
N HIS A 577 10.58 27.34 9.20
CA HIS A 577 10.41 28.77 8.85
C HIS A 577 11.70 29.55 8.51
N ILE A 578 12.76 28.85 8.07
CA ILE A 578 14.05 29.45 7.66
C ILE A 578 14.43 29.11 6.21
N GLY A 579 13.44 28.84 5.35
CA GLY A 579 13.66 28.46 3.94
C GLY A 579 14.49 29.44 3.11
N PHE A 580 14.61 30.70 3.53
CA PHE A 580 15.49 31.69 2.88
C PHE A 580 16.99 31.32 2.98
N LEU A 581 17.36 30.38 3.85
CA LEU A 581 18.72 29.86 4.00
C LEU A 581 19.04 28.68 3.05
N ASN A 582 18.06 28.16 2.29
CA ASN A 582 18.28 27.04 1.36
C ASN A 582 19.49 27.24 0.43
N PRO A 583 19.65 28.39 -0.27
CA PRO A 583 20.79 28.58 -1.17
C PRO A 583 22.15 28.56 -0.46
N LEU A 584 22.19 29.00 0.80
CA LEU A 584 23.39 29.00 1.62
C LEU A 584 23.75 27.57 2.01
N ALA A 585 22.78 26.81 2.51
CA ALA A 585 22.94 25.42 2.90
C ALA A 585 23.39 24.56 1.71
N GLU A 586 22.76 24.70 0.55
CA GLU A 586 23.14 23.98 -0.69
C GLU A 586 24.58 24.28 -1.16
N TYR A 587 25.10 25.47 -0.87
CA TYR A 587 26.48 25.83 -1.22
C TYR A 587 27.52 25.27 -0.24
N PHE A 588 27.19 25.22 1.05
CA PHE A 588 28.15 24.82 2.09
C PHE A 588 28.13 23.33 2.40
N PHE A 589 26.96 22.68 2.39
CA PHE A 589 26.83 21.27 2.81
C PHE A 589 27.74 20.33 2.02
N PRO A 590 27.82 20.37 0.67
CA PRO A 590 28.71 19.46 -0.06
C PRO A 590 30.22 19.67 0.21
N LYS A 591 30.61 20.79 0.83
CA LYS A 591 32.01 21.06 1.21
C LYS A 591 32.38 20.44 2.55
N ILE A 592 31.37 20.23 3.39
CA ILE A 592 31.50 19.70 4.74
C ILE A 592 31.23 18.18 4.70
N GLU A 593 30.26 17.76 3.89
CA GLU A 593 29.89 16.38 3.60
C GLU A 593 30.32 16.02 2.17
N PRO A 594 31.60 15.69 1.93
CA PRO A 594 32.11 15.57 0.57
C PRO A 594 31.58 14.34 -0.20
N HIS A 595 30.96 13.39 0.49
CA HIS A 595 30.25 12.26 -0.10
C HIS A 595 28.81 12.62 -0.54
N LEU A 596 28.26 13.77 -0.14
CA LEU A 596 27.02 14.34 -0.69
C LEU A 596 27.30 14.94 -2.08
N LYS A 597 26.94 14.19 -3.13
CA LYS A 597 27.24 14.52 -4.53
C LYS A 597 26.20 15.40 -5.20
N PHE A 598 24.97 15.38 -4.73
CA PHE A 598 23.91 16.24 -5.21
C PHE A 598 22.99 16.66 -4.06
N ILE A 599 22.51 17.90 -4.10
CA ILE A 599 21.63 18.49 -3.11
C ILE A 599 20.67 19.48 -3.79
N ASP A 600 19.39 19.39 -3.43
CA ASP A 600 18.36 20.40 -3.57
C ASP A 600 17.43 20.34 -2.35
N LEU A 601 17.45 21.39 -1.54
CA LEU A 601 16.71 21.48 -0.27
C LEU A 601 15.38 22.18 -0.41
N SER A 602 14.95 22.49 -1.64
CA SER A 602 13.85 23.43 -1.84
C SER A 602 12.74 22.84 -2.69
N ARG A 603 13.04 22.24 -3.84
CA ARG A 603 12.02 21.93 -4.83
C ARG A 603 11.34 20.60 -4.55
N ARG A 604 10.03 20.57 -4.82
CA ARG A 604 9.17 19.38 -4.70
C ARG A 604 9.15 18.68 -6.04
N GLY A 605 8.96 17.38 -6.06
CA GLY A 605 9.29 16.60 -7.24
C GLY A 605 9.13 15.10 -7.10
N TYR A 606 9.86 14.39 -7.95
CA TYR A 606 10.03 12.95 -7.89
C TYR A 606 11.35 12.55 -8.55
N MET A 607 11.81 11.33 -8.30
CA MET A 607 12.90 10.72 -9.05
C MET A 607 12.37 9.81 -10.14
N LEU A 608 13.04 9.80 -11.28
CA LEU A 608 12.89 8.78 -12.30
C LEU A 608 14.19 7.98 -12.37
N LEU A 609 14.14 6.72 -11.97
CA LEU A 609 15.29 5.83 -11.97
C LEU A 609 15.27 4.97 -13.24
N LYS A 610 16.36 5.03 -14.00
CA LYS A 610 16.58 4.24 -15.22
C LYS A 610 17.72 3.29 -14.96
N ILE A 611 17.43 2.00 -14.88
CA ILE A 611 18.42 0.96 -14.60
C ILE A 611 18.66 0.19 -15.88
N GLY A 612 19.90 0.14 -16.33
CA GLY A 612 20.35 -0.71 -17.43
C GLY A 612 21.51 -1.60 -16.99
N LYS A 613 21.94 -2.52 -17.86
CA LYS A 613 23.01 -3.48 -17.52
C LYS A 613 24.30 -2.79 -17.06
N GLU A 614 24.72 -1.71 -17.70
CA GLU A 614 26.04 -1.08 -17.41
C GLU A 614 25.99 0.10 -16.45
N ARG A 615 24.81 0.70 -16.22
CA ARG A 615 24.68 1.89 -15.37
C ARG A 615 23.25 2.11 -14.90
N THR A 616 23.13 2.85 -13.80
CA THR A 616 21.87 3.41 -13.28
C THR A 616 21.91 4.93 -13.38
N VAL A 617 20.82 5.52 -13.86
CA VAL A 617 20.63 6.97 -14.01
C VAL A 617 19.43 7.42 -13.18
N CYS A 618 19.64 8.34 -12.26
CA CYS A 618 18.59 9.03 -11.51
C CYS A 618 18.34 10.41 -12.13
N GLU A 619 17.12 10.66 -12.60
CA GLU A 619 16.68 11.98 -13.04
C GLU A 619 15.76 12.61 -11.98
N TYR A 620 16.12 13.80 -11.51
CA TYR A 620 15.30 14.58 -10.60
C TYR A 620 14.38 15.52 -11.37
N TYR A 621 13.07 15.36 -11.22
CA TYR A 621 12.05 16.23 -11.80
C TYR A 621 11.43 17.09 -10.71
N PHE A 622 11.30 18.39 -10.96
CA PHE A 622 10.83 19.36 -9.99
C PHE A 622 9.64 20.17 -10.49
N LEU A 623 8.73 20.50 -9.57
CA LEU A 623 7.65 21.46 -9.80
C LEU A 623 8.15 22.89 -9.65
N GLN A 624 7.61 23.81 -10.44
CA GLN A 624 7.78 25.25 -10.22
C GLN A 624 6.97 25.75 -9.01
N ASN A 625 5.74 25.26 -8.80
CA ASN A 625 4.90 25.68 -7.69
C ASN A 625 3.91 24.57 -7.27
N VAL A 626 4.17 23.97 -6.11
CA VAL A 626 3.33 22.90 -5.54
C VAL A 626 1.88 23.33 -5.25
N ARG A 627 1.62 24.63 -5.03
CA ARG A 627 0.28 25.17 -4.76
C ARG A 627 -0.50 25.50 -6.04
N ARG A 628 0.05 25.22 -7.22
CA ARG A 628 -0.63 25.37 -8.52
C ARG A 628 -0.79 24.03 -9.22
N ARG A 629 -2.04 23.66 -9.50
CA ARG A 629 -2.36 22.37 -10.16
C ARG A 629 -1.88 22.31 -11.62
N ASP A 630 -1.67 23.47 -12.26
CA ASP A 630 -1.14 23.61 -13.62
C ASP A 630 0.38 23.85 -13.65
N SER A 631 1.07 23.71 -12.52
CA SER A 631 2.52 23.93 -12.43
C SER A 631 3.28 23.07 -13.44
N ALA A 632 4.23 23.70 -14.14
CA ALA A 632 5.19 22.97 -14.96
C ALA A 632 6.04 22.04 -14.08
N VAL A 633 6.43 20.90 -14.67
CA VAL A 633 7.38 19.95 -14.13
C VAL A 633 8.54 19.84 -15.12
N SER A 634 9.77 19.99 -14.64
CA SER A 634 10.97 19.95 -15.49
C SER A 634 12.09 19.20 -14.79
N ILE A 635 12.97 18.60 -15.59
CA ILE A 635 14.21 18.00 -15.07
C ILE A 635 15.09 19.10 -14.47
N GLY A 636 15.66 18.84 -13.29
CA GLY A 636 16.61 19.75 -12.63
C GLY A 636 17.99 19.13 -12.46
N ALA A 637 18.09 17.81 -12.43
CA ALA A 637 19.38 17.12 -12.37
C ALA A 637 19.31 15.71 -12.95
N VAL A 638 20.46 15.23 -13.42
CA VAL A 638 20.74 13.85 -13.81
C VAL A 638 21.98 13.41 -13.05
N VAL A 639 21.86 12.29 -12.35
CA VAL A 639 22.96 11.69 -11.59
C VAL A 639 23.14 10.23 -12.01
N GLU A 640 24.37 9.79 -12.20
CA GLU A 640 24.68 8.45 -12.74
C GLU A 640 25.64 7.68 -11.83
N THR A 641 25.46 6.36 -11.79
CA THR A 641 26.42 5.38 -11.25
C THR A 641 26.63 4.26 -12.26
N GLU A 642 27.89 3.83 -12.44
CA GLU A 642 28.26 2.75 -13.36
C GLU A 642 28.36 1.42 -12.60
N ARG A 643 28.03 0.30 -13.27
CA ARG A 643 28.15 -1.04 -12.68
C ARG A 643 29.61 -1.29 -12.28
N GLY A 644 29.81 -1.85 -11.10
CA GLY A 644 31.11 -2.14 -10.49
C GLY A 644 31.78 -0.93 -9.81
N SER A 645 31.25 0.29 -9.93
CA SER A 645 31.91 1.48 -9.39
C SER A 645 31.73 1.64 -7.87
N GLY A 646 30.54 1.30 -7.34
CA GLY A 646 30.13 1.59 -5.97
C GLY A 646 30.00 3.08 -5.64
N ARG A 647 30.03 3.98 -6.63
CA ARG A 647 30.09 5.44 -6.47
C ARG A 647 29.37 6.19 -7.59
N ILE A 648 28.96 7.42 -7.31
CA ILE A 648 28.45 8.36 -8.31
C ILE A 648 29.57 8.72 -9.28
N THR A 649 29.33 8.49 -10.57
CA THR A 649 30.30 8.73 -11.65
C THR A 649 30.03 10.04 -12.39
N ARG A 650 28.80 10.56 -12.34
CA ARG A 650 28.44 11.81 -13.02
C ARG A 650 27.28 12.52 -12.31
N VAL A 651 27.38 13.85 -12.24
CA VAL A 651 26.31 14.76 -11.82
C VAL A 651 26.18 15.86 -12.87
N GLN A 652 24.97 16.08 -13.37
CA GLN A 652 24.63 17.17 -14.28
C GLN A 652 23.40 17.91 -13.77
N LYS A 653 23.54 19.22 -13.53
CA LYS A 653 22.44 20.12 -13.14
C LYS A 653 21.94 20.91 -14.36
N TYR A 654 20.64 21.22 -14.38
CA TYR A 654 19.96 21.93 -15.48
C TYR A 654 19.37 23.27 -15.04
#